data_AF-A0A6J1HDE2-F1
#
_entry.id   AF-A0A6J1HDE2-F1
#
_cell.length_a   1.000
_cell.length_b   1.000
_cell.length_c   1.000
_cell.angle_alpha   90.00
_cell.angle_beta   90.00
_cell.angle_gamma   90.00
#
_symmetry.space_group_name_H-M   'P 1'
#
loop_
_entity.id
_entity.type
_entity.pdbx_description
1 polymer ?
#
loop_
_entity_poly.entity_id
_entity_poly.type
_entity_poly.pdbx_seq_one_letter_code
_entity_poly.pdbx_strand_id
1 'polypeptide(L)'
;MSLNHLLLRRTLKNFLRINGNLLRQQSAVNINVTRTFITSPSFSLLDPHYDCYSSVPVRNFELGKSNSIFSRCIHSTVTKLSDAAMEPKLESADVEEDDGSMNEFLSRFVWIMRGKISETFPDYDKKTVDAMLLMIVEKLVSEMEKGSFEQSLKASTENRDWDLSEDLWKTVSEVSNMVLDDMKKATKKEKMKGFLLSEEVQEMCRFAGEVGIRGDMLREFRFKWAREKMEESEFYESLEQLKKEACTQEENNDSPSSVEAASEVKSEAVSLPKRRGKIKYKIYGLDLSDPKWSEVADKVHEAEEVLWPQEPKPISGKCKLVTERILSLNDNEDPSPLLAEWKDLLQPTRVDWIALLDKLNESNRFLYLKVAELLLSEESFQTDIRDYSKLVDVHAKENRLEDAERILKKMNEKGITPDILTASVLVHMYSKVGNLDRAKEAFDTLRSHGFQPDEKVYNSMIMAFVNAGQPKLGESLMREMEARDIKPSQDIYMALLRSFSQRGDISGAGRISATMQFAGFSPSLESCTLLVEAYGQAGDPDQARNNFDYMIKIGHRPDDRCTASMVAAYEKKNLLDKALNLLLQLEKDGFEPGVATYAVLVDWLGKLQLVDEAEQILGKIGAQGDALPFKVHISLCDMYSRAGIEKKALQALGVLEAKKEELGHGDFERIINGLVAGGFVQDAKRLQGVMEAQGFTASQSLQMALRTSQALRGRRLP
;
A
#
# COMPACT_ATOMS: atom_id res chain seq x y z
N MET A 1 5.39 -39.82 23.09
CA MET A 1 6.58 -40.69 22.99
C MET A 1 7.24 -40.26 21.71
N SER A 2 8.50 -39.84 21.70
CA SER A 2 9.51 -39.88 22.77
C SER A 2 9.69 -38.50 23.46
N LEU A 3 10.84 -38.26 24.11
CA LEU A 3 11.62 -37.00 24.20
C LEU A 3 12.80 -37.15 25.21
N ASN A 4 13.78 -38.05 25.05
CA ASN A 4 13.74 -39.31 24.29
C ASN A 4 13.22 -40.50 25.12
N HIS A 5 12.80 -40.28 26.38
CA HIS A 5 11.79 -41.12 27.03
C HIS A 5 10.79 -40.31 27.91
N LEU A 6 10.66 -38.99 27.64
CA LEU A 6 10.03 -37.94 28.48
C LEU A 6 11.03 -37.37 29.52
N LEU A 7 12.21 -36.93 29.04
CA LEU A 7 13.46 -36.78 29.81
C LEU A 7 13.63 -37.94 30.81
N LEU A 8 13.80 -39.15 30.24
CA LEU A 8 13.65 -40.50 30.80
C LEU A 8 12.34 -40.82 31.55
N ARG A 9 11.83 -39.95 32.44
CA ARG A 9 10.41 -39.79 32.84
C ARG A 9 10.19 -38.72 33.93
N ARG A 10 10.84 -37.54 33.85
CA ARG A 10 10.70 -36.43 34.84
C ARG A 10 11.10 -36.80 36.29
N THR A 11 11.77 -37.94 36.50
CA THR A 11 11.90 -38.64 37.78
C THR A 11 13.24 -39.42 37.82
N LEU A 12 13.80 -39.86 38.95
CA LEU A 12 13.15 -40.39 40.17
C LEU A 12 13.73 -39.85 41.50
N LYS A 13 12.80 -39.48 42.39
CA LYS A 13 12.94 -39.18 43.83
C LYS A 13 13.59 -37.87 44.28
N ASN A 14 14.52 -37.24 43.56
CA ASN A 14 15.32 -36.13 44.12
C ASN A 14 14.53 -34.87 44.60
N PHE A 15 13.31 -34.63 44.12
CA PHE A 15 12.46 -33.52 44.60
C PHE A 15 11.46 -33.88 45.72
N LEU A 16 11.33 -35.15 46.13
CA LEU A 16 10.42 -35.57 47.23
C LEU A 16 10.88 -35.12 48.63
N ARG A 17 11.85 -34.20 48.73
CA ARG A 17 12.46 -33.74 49.99
C ARG A 17 12.41 -32.23 50.20
N ILE A 18 11.90 -31.44 49.23
CA ILE A 18 11.97 -29.97 49.28
C ILE A 18 10.63 -29.30 49.63
N ASN A 19 9.48 -29.93 49.35
CA ASN A 19 8.18 -29.50 49.88
C ASN A 19 7.30 -30.70 50.22
N GLY A 20 6.96 -30.86 51.50
CA GLY A 20 6.10 -31.92 52.00
C GLY A 20 4.93 -31.38 52.81
N ASN A 21 3.72 -31.81 52.45
CA ASN A 21 2.43 -31.53 53.10
C ASN A 21 1.95 -30.07 52.93
N LEU A 22 0.71 -29.81 52.49
CA LEU A 22 -0.52 -30.24 53.17
C LEU A 22 -1.68 -30.65 52.22
N LEU A 23 -2.41 -31.68 52.64
CA LEU A 23 -3.83 -32.02 52.38
C LEU A 23 -4.40 -32.21 50.94
N ARG A 24 -4.70 -33.49 50.67
CA ARG A 24 -5.77 -34.04 49.81
C ARG A 24 -7.13 -33.32 49.93
N GLN A 25 -7.92 -33.31 48.85
CA GLN A 25 -9.10 -34.21 48.74
C GLN A 25 -9.62 -34.41 47.29
N GLN A 26 -10.61 -35.32 47.20
CA GLN A 26 -11.33 -35.93 46.06
C GLN A 26 -11.93 -34.93 45.02
N SER A 27 -12.49 -35.32 43.88
CA SER A 27 -13.05 -36.62 43.41
C SER A 27 -12.91 -36.83 41.89
N ALA A 28 -13.12 -38.06 41.41
CA ALA A 28 -13.16 -38.40 39.97
C ALA A 28 -14.59 -38.43 39.39
N VAL A 29 -14.73 -38.15 38.09
CA VAL A 29 -15.91 -38.50 37.28
C VAL A 29 -15.43 -39.07 35.94
N ASN A 30 -15.89 -40.26 35.58
CA ASN A 30 -15.71 -40.84 34.25
C ASN A 30 -16.91 -40.47 33.36
N ILE A 31 -16.69 -40.10 32.11
CA ILE A 31 -17.69 -40.23 31.04
C ILE A 31 -17.03 -40.88 29.83
N ASN A 32 -17.51 -42.07 29.46
CA ASN A 32 -17.21 -42.70 28.17
C ASN A 32 -18.23 -42.20 27.14
N VAL A 33 -17.79 -41.85 25.94
CA VAL A 33 -18.63 -41.86 24.73
C VAL A 33 -17.84 -42.53 23.61
N THR A 34 -18.51 -43.44 22.88
CA THR A 34 -17.88 -44.31 21.89
C THR A 34 -18.08 -43.83 20.45
N ARG A 35 -17.07 -44.09 19.62
CA ARG A 35 -17.06 -44.14 18.13
C ARG A 35 -18.42 -44.20 17.43
N THR A 36 -18.48 -43.53 16.28
CA THR A 36 -18.78 -44.16 14.97
C THR A 36 -17.85 -43.63 13.88
N PHE A 37 -17.68 -44.39 12.80
CA PHE A 37 -16.80 -44.10 11.65
C PHE A 37 -17.65 -44.01 10.37
N ILE A 38 -17.34 -43.04 9.49
CA ILE A 38 -17.57 -43.07 8.03
C ILE A 38 -16.39 -42.31 7.41
N THR A 39 -15.28 -42.95 7.02
CA THR A 39 -15.00 -43.59 5.71
C THR A 39 -15.12 -42.66 4.50
N SER A 40 -13.98 -42.06 4.18
CA SER A 40 -13.32 -41.77 2.89
C SER A 40 -13.90 -42.44 1.61
N PRO A 41 -13.63 -41.91 0.39
CA PRO A 41 -12.26 -41.82 -0.13
C PRO A 41 -11.85 -40.46 -0.74
N SER A 42 -10.53 -40.28 -0.83
CA SER A 42 -9.83 -39.14 -1.44
C SER A 42 -9.42 -39.43 -2.89
N PHE A 43 -9.14 -38.38 -3.66
CA PHE A 43 -8.20 -38.49 -4.80
C PHE A 43 -7.30 -37.25 -4.92
N SER A 44 -6.01 -37.55 -4.98
CA SER A 44 -4.86 -36.75 -5.45
C SER A 44 -4.90 -36.58 -6.99
N LEU A 45 -4.07 -35.80 -7.71
CA LEU A 45 -2.80 -35.08 -7.43
C LEU A 45 -2.53 -34.03 -8.54
N LEU A 46 -1.65 -33.06 -8.27
CA LEU A 46 -0.73 -32.27 -9.14
C LEU A 46 -1.06 -31.83 -10.61
N ASP A 47 -0.67 -30.57 -10.86
CA ASP A 47 -0.30 -29.86 -12.11
C ASP A 47 1.05 -30.38 -12.73
N PRO A 48 1.63 -29.85 -13.86
CA PRO A 48 1.14 -28.91 -14.90
C PRO A 48 1.58 -29.18 -16.39
N HIS A 49 1.21 -28.26 -17.30
CA HIS A 49 1.96 -27.72 -18.46
C HIS A 49 2.10 -28.39 -19.88
N TYR A 50 1.77 -27.56 -20.90
CA TYR A 50 2.35 -27.33 -22.26
C TYR A 50 2.16 -28.27 -23.51
N ASP A 51 1.54 -27.64 -24.53
CA ASP A 51 1.89 -27.52 -25.98
C ASP A 51 1.48 -28.46 -27.16
N CYS A 52 0.86 -27.79 -28.16
CA CYS A 52 1.00 -27.86 -29.65
C CYS A 52 0.56 -29.06 -30.56
N TYR A 53 -0.22 -28.70 -31.61
CA TYR A 53 -0.30 -29.17 -33.02
C TYR A 53 -0.11 -30.68 -33.39
N SER A 54 -0.85 -31.30 -34.34
CA SER A 54 -1.92 -30.86 -35.28
C SER A 54 -2.59 -32.06 -36.03
N SER A 55 -3.57 -31.75 -36.89
CA SER A 55 -4.10 -32.55 -38.03
C SER A 55 -5.23 -33.60 -37.80
N VAL A 56 -5.89 -33.95 -38.91
CA VAL A 56 -7.26 -34.49 -39.12
C VAL A 56 -7.14 -35.42 -40.36
N PRO A 57 -7.83 -36.59 -40.56
CA PRO A 57 -9.26 -36.58 -40.99
C PRO A 57 -10.16 -37.85 -40.93
N VAL A 58 -11.44 -37.64 -41.34
CA VAL A 58 -12.46 -38.58 -41.90
C VAL A 58 -13.45 -39.33 -40.97
N ARG A 59 -14.69 -38.78 -40.90
CA ARG A 59 -16.05 -39.37 -41.12
C ARG A 59 -16.46 -40.73 -40.48
N ASN A 60 -17.72 -40.99 -40.09
CA ASN A 60 -19.03 -40.63 -40.70
C ASN A 60 -20.18 -40.38 -39.67
N PHE A 61 -21.19 -39.60 -40.12
CA PHE A 61 -22.66 -39.77 -40.00
C PHE A 61 -23.22 -40.95 -39.16
N GLU A 62 -24.36 -40.86 -38.44
CA GLU A 62 -25.32 -39.77 -38.05
C GLU A 62 -26.23 -40.34 -36.92
N LEU A 63 -27.24 -39.73 -36.27
CA LEU A 63 -27.97 -38.43 -36.34
C LEU A 63 -28.61 -38.12 -34.97
N GLY A 64 -28.78 -36.83 -34.63
CA GLY A 64 -29.67 -36.38 -33.52
C GLY A 64 -29.62 -34.86 -33.32
N LYS A 65 -30.74 -34.14 -33.47
CA LYS A 65 -30.76 -32.66 -33.53
C LYS A 65 -31.19 -32.00 -32.22
N SER A 66 -30.36 -31.09 -31.69
CA SER A 66 -30.81 -29.72 -31.36
C SER A 66 -29.63 -28.74 -31.37
N ASN A 67 -29.80 -27.63 -32.09
CA ASN A 67 -28.89 -26.50 -32.31
C ASN A 67 -29.73 -25.21 -32.11
N SER A 68 -29.22 -24.01 -31.84
CA SER A 68 -27.89 -23.53 -31.45
C SER A 68 -28.05 -22.11 -30.87
N ILE A 69 -27.04 -21.63 -30.15
CA ILE A 69 -26.81 -20.22 -29.80
C ILE A 69 -26.58 -19.36 -31.08
N PHE A 70 -26.88 -18.05 -31.00
CA PHE A 70 -26.45 -16.87 -31.81
C PHE A 70 -25.79 -17.13 -33.19
N SER A 71 -26.11 -16.41 -34.28
CA SER A 71 -26.30 -14.95 -34.38
C SER A 71 -26.92 -14.47 -35.71
N ARG A 72 -27.39 -13.21 -35.72
CA ARG A 72 -27.58 -12.24 -36.84
C ARG A 72 -27.73 -12.75 -38.28
N CYS A 73 -28.78 -12.25 -38.94
CA CYS A 73 -28.68 -11.79 -40.33
C CYS A 73 -29.46 -10.46 -40.52
N ILE A 74 -29.22 -9.75 -41.63
CA ILE A 74 -29.72 -8.39 -41.91
C ILE A 74 -30.88 -8.46 -42.91
N HIS A 75 -31.86 -7.55 -42.79
CA HIS A 75 -32.71 -7.18 -43.93
C HIS A 75 -32.98 -5.67 -44.01
N SER A 76 -32.35 -5.03 -44.99
CA SER A 76 -33.04 -4.11 -45.90
C SER A 76 -33.70 -4.97 -47.03
N THR A 77 -34.56 -4.49 -47.94
CA THR A 77 -34.96 -3.14 -48.41
C THR A 77 -36.46 -3.16 -48.76
N VAL A 78 -37.06 -2.03 -49.19
CA VAL A 78 -37.59 -1.86 -50.57
C VAL A 78 -38.13 -0.43 -50.74
N THR A 79 -37.71 0.24 -51.82
CA THR A 79 -38.19 1.56 -52.25
C THR A 79 -39.29 1.42 -53.29
N LYS A 80 -40.25 2.36 -53.33
CA LYS A 80 -40.97 2.75 -54.57
C LYS A 80 -41.65 4.12 -54.44
N LEU A 81 -41.80 4.80 -55.57
CA LEU A 81 -42.28 6.20 -55.69
C LEU A 81 -43.77 6.27 -56.02
N SER A 82 -44.38 7.41 -55.68
CA SER A 82 -45.39 8.08 -56.52
C SER A 82 -45.44 9.57 -56.18
N ASP A 83 -45.49 10.44 -57.20
CA ASP A 83 -45.37 11.89 -57.06
C ASP A 83 -46.63 12.59 -56.51
N ALA A 84 -46.41 13.65 -55.74
CA ALA A 84 -47.28 14.84 -55.71
C ALA A 84 -46.44 16.02 -55.20
N ALA A 85 -46.47 17.17 -55.89
CA ALA A 85 -45.63 18.33 -55.55
C ALA A 85 -46.45 19.47 -54.93
N MET A 86 -45.99 20.01 -53.80
CA MET A 86 -46.02 21.45 -53.54
C MET A 86 -45.01 21.88 -52.46
N GLU A 87 -44.63 23.15 -52.50
CA GLU A 87 -43.74 23.79 -51.53
C GLU A 87 -44.48 24.10 -50.20
N PRO A 88 -43.81 23.98 -49.05
CA PRO A 88 -44.08 24.81 -47.87
C PRO A 88 -43.14 26.02 -47.84
N LYS A 89 -43.66 27.17 -47.38
CA LYS A 89 -42.89 28.41 -47.20
C LYS A 89 -42.16 28.41 -45.84
N LEU A 90 -41.24 29.36 -45.68
CA LEU A 90 -40.84 29.83 -44.34
C LEU A 90 -42.07 30.36 -43.59
N GLU A 91 -42.44 29.70 -42.50
CA GLU A 91 -43.06 30.33 -41.33
C GLU A 91 -42.34 29.79 -40.08
N SER A 92 -42.21 30.62 -39.05
CA SER A 92 -41.44 30.35 -37.83
C SER A 92 -42.26 29.59 -36.80
N ALA A 93 -41.67 28.57 -36.19
CA ALA A 93 -42.16 27.93 -34.97
C ALA A 93 -40.98 27.61 -34.04
N ASP A 94 -41.18 27.81 -32.74
CA ASP A 94 -40.15 27.64 -31.71
C ASP A 94 -40.08 26.20 -31.17
N VAL A 95 -38.87 25.80 -30.76
CA VAL A 95 -38.50 24.76 -29.78
C VAL A 95 -39.54 23.67 -29.43
N GLU A 96 -39.42 22.49 -30.07
CA GLU A 96 -39.83 21.19 -29.50
C GLU A 96 -38.82 20.08 -29.87
N GLU A 97 -37.74 19.94 -29.10
CA GLU A 97 -36.80 18.80 -29.17
C GLU A 97 -36.71 18.07 -27.81
N ASP A 98 -37.62 17.13 -27.53
CA ASP A 98 -37.47 16.21 -26.37
C ASP A 98 -38.18 14.84 -26.54
N ASP A 99 -39.35 14.80 -27.19
CA ASP A 99 -40.23 13.61 -27.23
C ASP A 99 -39.59 12.33 -27.83
N GLY A 100 -38.49 12.45 -28.57
CA GLY A 100 -37.73 11.30 -29.08
C GLY A 100 -37.13 10.40 -27.98
N SER A 101 -36.65 10.97 -26.87
CA SER A 101 -36.02 10.22 -25.77
C SER A 101 -37.06 9.45 -24.95
N MET A 102 -38.18 10.12 -24.63
CA MET A 102 -39.33 9.53 -23.93
C MET A 102 -39.90 8.34 -24.72
N ASN A 103 -40.14 8.50 -26.03
CA ASN A 103 -40.68 7.42 -26.86
C ASN A 103 -39.75 6.21 -26.98
N GLU A 104 -38.42 6.39 -27.01
CA GLU A 104 -37.49 5.26 -26.95
C GLU A 104 -37.56 4.55 -25.59
N PHE A 105 -37.52 5.30 -24.48
CA PHE A 105 -37.61 4.76 -23.13
C PHE A 105 -38.90 3.95 -22.94
N LEU A 106 -40.07 4.53 -23.27
CA LEU A 106 -41.37 3.87 -23.15
C LEU A 106 -41.46 2.62 -24.04
N SER A 107 -40.90 2.65 -25.25
CA SER A 107 -40.86 1.49 -26.14
C SER A 107 -40.08 0.32 -25.54
N ARG A 108 -38.90 0.57 -24.95
CA ARG A 108 -38.09 -0.45 -24.26
C ARG A 108 -38.77 -0.94 -22.98
N PHE A 109 -39.31 -0.02 -22.18
CA PHE A 109 -40.01 -0.30 -20.92
C PHE A 109 -41.26 -1.18 -21.13
N VAL A 110 -42.14 -0.82 -22.06
CA VAL A 110 -43.35 -1.59 -22.38
C VAL A 110 -43.00 -2.99 -22.90
N TRP A 111 -41.92 -3.13 -23.68
CA TRP A 111 -41.48 -4.44 -24.16
C TRP A 111 -41.06 -5.37 -23.01
N ILE A 112 -40.29 -4.85 -22.03
CA ILE A 112 -39.83 -5.63 -20.87
C ILE A 112 -40.97 -5.90 -19.86
N MET A 113 -41.75 -4.87 -19.50
CA MET A 113 -42.88 -5.02 -18.57
C MET A 113 -43.93 -5.99 -19.12
N ARG A 114 -44.17 -6.00 -20.44
CA ARG A 114 -45.04 -6.98 -21.09
C ARG A 114 -44.55 -8.40 -20.86
N GLY A 115 -43.24 -8.63 -20.95
CA GLY A 115 -42.63 -9.92 -20.62
C GLY A 115 -42.92 -10.30 -19.17
N LYS A 116 -42.58 -9.41 -18.22
CA LYS A 116 -42.75 -9.65 -16.78
C LYS A 116 -44.20 -9.92 -16.36
N ILE A 117 -45.15 -9.11 -16.83
CA ILE A 117 -46.58 -9.30 -16.51
C ILE A 117 -47.10 -10.61 -17.12
N SER A 118 -46.66 -10.98 -18.33
CA SER A 118 -47.03 -12.27 -18.95
C SER A 118 -46.40 -13.48 -18.23
N GLU A 119 -45.21 -13.33 -17.64
CA GLU A 119 -44.57 -14.36 -16.81
C GLU A 119 -45.31 -14.55 -15.48
N THR A 120 -45.80 -13.48 -14.85
CA THR A 120 -46.54 -13.55 -13.57
C THR A 120 -48.01 -13.92 -13.73
N PHE A 121 -48.63 -13.65 -14.89
CA PHE A 121 -50.06 -13.85 -15.16
C PHE A 121 -50.30 -14.65 -16.46
N PRO A 122 -49.83 -15.90 -16.57
CA PRO A 122 -49.86 -16.67 -17.82
C PRO A 122 -51.27 -17.04 -18.30
N ASP A 123 -52.27 -17.07 -17.40
CA ASP A 123 -53.66 -17.43 -17.72
C ASP A 123 -54.53 -16.26 -18.23
N TYR A 124 -53.98 -15.04 -18.25
CA TYR A 124 -54.72 -13.83 -18.63
C TYR A 124 -54.69 -13.57 -20.14
N ASP A 125 -55.79 -13.04 -20.67
CA ASP A 125 -55.88 -12.69 -22.08
C ASP A 125 -55.00 -11.46 -22.41
N LYS A 126 -54.49 -11.42 -23.64
CA LYS A 126 -53.57 -10.35 -24.07
C LYS A 126 -54.16 -8.95 -23.89
N LYS A 127 -55.48 -8.76 -24.04
CA LYS A 127 -56.11 -7.44 -23.88
C LYS A 127 -56.12 -6.98 -22.43
N THR A 128 -56.30 -7.89 -21.47
CA THR A 128 -56.20 -7.55 -20.04
C THR A 128 -54.76 -7.20 -19.66
N VAL A 129 -53.76 -7.94 -20.19
CA VAL A 129 -52.34 -7.57 -20.04
C VAL A 129 -52.02 -6.21 -20.69
N ASP A 130 -52.57 -5.93 -21.88
CA ASP A 130 -52.45 -4.63 -22.54
C ASP A 130 -53.09 -3.49 -21.72
N ALA A 131 -54.24 -3.73 -21.08
CA ALA A 131 -54.89 -2.75 -20.20
C ALA A 131 -54.11 -2.49 -18.90
N MET A 132 -53.54 -3.54 -18.28
CA MET A 132 -52.65 -3.41 -17.12
C MET A 132 -51.39 -2.61 -17.48
N LEU A 133 -50.79 -2.87 -18.64
CA LEU A 133 -49.65 -2.11 -19.15
C LEU A 133 -50.00 -0.63 -19.37
N LEU A 134 -51.16 -0.34 -19.95
CA LEU A 134 -51.61 1.04 -20.17
C LEU A 134 -51.76 1.80 -18.86
N MET A 135 -52.39 1.23 -17.83
CA MET A 135 -52.51 1.89 -16.52
C MET A 135 -51.14 2.13 -15.85
N ILE A 136 -50.19 1.19 -16.00
CA ILE A 136 -48.83 1.35 -15.46
C ILE A 136 -48.08 2.46 -16.22
N VAL A 137 -48.18 2.51 -17.55
CA VAL A 137 -47.53 3.53 -18.40
C VAL A 137 -48.13 4.91 -18.17
N GLU A 138 -49.46 5.04 -18.16
CA GLU A 138 -50.17 6.29 -17.89
C GLU A 138 -49.77 6.86 -16.52
N LYS A 139 -49.70 6.00 -15.49
CA LYS A 139 -49.25 6.41 -14.16
C LYS A 139 -47.76 6.79 -14.13
N LEU A 140 -46.90 6.04 -14.84
CA LEU A 140 -45.46 6.31 -14.89
C LEU A 140 -45.15 7.62 -15.62
N VAL A 141 -45.72 7.84 -16.81
CA VAL A 141 -45.63 9.11 -17.56
C VAL A 141 -46.12 10.26 -16.69
N SER A 142 -47.27 10.09 -16.01
CA SER A 142 -47.77 11.14 -15.11
C SER A 142 -46.82 11.48 -13.97
N GLU A 143 -46.01 10.56 -13.43
CA GLU A 143 -44.98 10.93 -12.43
C GLU A 143 -43.73 11.55 -13.08
N MET A 144 -43.36 11.15 -14.30
CA MET A 144 -42.27 11.77 -15.07
C MET A 144 -42.58 13.22 -15.49
N GLU A 145 -43.84 13.54 -15.74
CA GLU A 145 -44.33 14.91 -15.98
C GLU A 145 -44.27 15.82 -14.73
N LYS A 146 -44.13 15.25 -13.52
CA LYS A 146 -44.15 16.01 -12.25
C LYS A 146 -42.78 16.45 -11.74
N GLY A 147 -41.68 16.08 -12.38
CA GLY A 147 -40.33 16.46 -11.94
C GLY A 147 -39.21 15.99 -12.85
N SER A 148 -38.01 16.54 -12.67
CA SER A 148 -36.86 16.23 -13.52
C SER A 148 -36.55 14.72 -13.55
N PHE A 149 -36.46 14.18 -14.78
CA PHE A 149 -36.35 12.77 -15.15
C PHE A 149 -35.35 11.96 -14.29
N GLU A 150 -34.17 12.52 -14.01
CA GLU A 150 -33.12 11.88 -13.20
C GLU A 150 -33.28 12.03 -11.68
N GLN A 151 -34.05 13.03 -11.22
CA GLN A 151 -34.24 13.29 -9.78
C GLN A 151 -35.39 12.45 -9.22
N SER A 152 -36.52 12.35 -9.94
CA SER A 152 -37.70 11.64 -9.44
C SER A 152 -37.46 10.13 -9.21
N LEU A 153 -36.54 9.51 -9.96
CA LEU A 153 -36.19 8.09 -9.81
C LEU A 153 -35.11 7.81 -8.76
N LYS A 154 -34.39 8.83 -8.27
CA LYS A 154 -33.41 8.71 -7.18
C LYS A 154 -34.02 9.05 -5.80
N ALA A 155 -35.09 9.86 -5.78
CA ALA A 155 -35.72 10.36 -4.55
C ALA A 155 -37.00 9.59 -4.18
N SER A 156 -36.92 8.26 -4.04
CA SER A 156 -38.09 7.40 -3.78
C SER A 156 -37.85 6.35 -2.68
N THR A 157 -37.81 6.79 -1.42
CA THR A 157 -37.93 5.89 -0.24
C THR A 157 -38.78 6.44 0.90
N GLU A 158 -39.16 7.72 0.87
CA GLU A 158 -39.97 8.36 1.93
C GLU A 158 -41.12 9.19 1.34
N ASN A 159 -42.34 8.93 1.79
CA ASN A 159 -43.63 9.56 1.42
C ASN A 159 -44.15 9.39 -0.02
N ARG A 160 -45.20 8.55 -0.19
CA ARG A 160 -46.58 8.99 -0.50
C ARG A 160 -47.60 7.84 -0.52
N ASP A 161 -48.87 8.19 -0.37
CA ASP A 161 -50.01 7.26 -0.53
C ASP A 161 -50.16 6.81 -2.00
N TRP A 162 -50.21 5.50 -2.24
CA TRP A 162 -50.46 4.90 -3.57
C TRP A 162 -51.39 3.66 -3.48
N ASP A 163 -52.26 3.52 -4.48
CA ASP A 163 -53.23 2.42 -4.63
C ASP A 163 -52.65 1.17 -5.35
N LEU A 164 -51.32 1.06 -5.44
CA LEU A 164 -50.61 -0.04 -6.11
C LEU A 164 -49.82 -0.88 -5.09
N SER A 165 -49.71 -2.18 -5.34
CA SER A 165 -48.89 -3.06 -4.50
C SER A 165 -47.42 -2.65 -4.52
N GLU A 166 -46.78 -2.67 -3.34
CA GLU A 166 -45.37 -2.35 -3.13
C GLU A 166 -44.44 -3.21 -4.01
N ASP A 167 -44.77 -4.51 -4.18
CA ASP A 167 -44.05 -5.43 -5.08
C ASP A 167 -44.15 -5.03 -6.56
N LEU A 168 -45.29 -4.48 -6.99
CA LEU A 168 -45.48 -4.03 -8.38
C LEU A 168 -44.69 -2.74 -8.63
N TRP A 169 -44.70 -1.79 -7.68
CA TRP A 169 -43.90 -0.57 -7.78
C TRP A 169 -42.41 -0.88 -7.81
N LYS A 170 -41.95 -1.79 -6.94
CA LYS A 170 -40.58 -2.31 -6.96
C LYS A 170 -40.21 -2.91 -8.33
N THR A 171 -41.07 -3.75 -8.89
CA THR A 171 -40.87 -4.35 -10.24
C THR A 171 -40.80 -3.27 -11.33
N VAL A 172 -41.66 -2.25 -11.28
CA VAL A 172 -41.63 -1.10 -12.19
C VAL A 172 -40.31 -0.34 -12.07
N SER A 173 -39.87 -0.01 -10.85
CA SER A 173 -38.60 0.69 -10.61
C SER A 173 -37.38 -0.12 -11.08
N GLU A 174 -37.34 -1.43 -10.82
CA GLU A 174 -36.28 -2.32 -11.31
C GLU A 174 -36.20 -2.33 -12.85
N VAL A 175 -37.36 -2.39 -13.54
CA VAL A 175 -37.40 -2.35 -15.02
C VAL A 175 -37.08 -0.96 -15.57
N SER A 176 -37.57 0.12 -14.97
CA SER A 176 -37.22 1.50 -15.38
C SER A 176 -35.73 1.74 -15.28
N ASN A 177 -35.10 1.37 -14.15
CA ASN A 177 -33.65 1.48 -13.99
C ASN A 177 -32.90 0.61 -15.01
N MET A 178 -33.34 -0.63 -15.27
CA MET A 178 -32.71 -1.49 -16.28
C MET A 178 -32.80 -0.91 -17.71
N VAL A 179 -33.91 -0.26 -18.07
CA VAL A 179 -34.06 0.43 -19.37
C VAL A 179 -33.12 1.62 -19.47
N LEU A 180 -33.03 2.46 -18.44
CA LEU A 180 -32.11 3.60 -18.40
C LEU A 180 -30.65 3.14 -18.54
N ASP A 181 -30.29 2.04 -17.89
CA ASP A 181 -28.95 1.47 -17.93
C ASP A 181 -28.61 0.91 -19.33
N ASP A 182 -29.58 0.31 -20.03
CA ASP A 182 -29.45 -0.18 -21.41
C ASP A 182 -29.42 0.97 -22.44
N MET A 183 -30.19 2.04 -22.23
CA MET A 183 -30.10 3.27 -23.02
C MET A 183 -28.73 3.95 -22.84
N LYS A 184 -28.24 4.09 -21.62
CA LYS A 184 -26.90 4.65 -21.33
C LYS A 184 -25.76 3.80 -21.90
N LYS A 185 -25.92 2.47 -21.96
CA LYS A 185 -25.00 1.57 -22.66
C LYS A 185 -25.10 1.71 -24.19
N ALA A 186 -26.30 1.96 -24.74
CA ALA A 186 -26.49 2.20 -26.16
C ALA A 186 -25.89 3.55 -26.62
N THR A 187 -26.11 4.65 -25.88
CA THR A 187 -25.56 5.97 -26.22
C THR A 187 -24.03 6.00 -26.11
N LYS A 188 -23.43 5.47 -25.03
CA LYS A 188 -21.97 5.31 -24.92
C LYS A 188 -21.38 4.46 -26.04
N LYS A 189 -22.09 3.41 -26.49
CA LYS A 189 -21.68 2.58 -27.62
C LYS A 189 -21.76 3.30 -28.98
N GLU A 190 -22.67 4.25 -29.13
CA GLU A 190 -22.75 5.09 -30.33
C GLU A 190 -21.67 6.19 -30.32
N LYS A 191 -21.49 6.90 -29.20
CA LYS A 191 -20.35 7.82 -28.99
C LYS A 191 -19.02 7.12 -29.30
N MET A 192 -18.79 5.92 -28.76
CA MET A 192 -17.62 5.08 -29.03
C MET A 192 -17.42 4.79 -30.53
N LYS A 193 -18.48 4.59 -31.34
CA LYS A 193 -18.33 4.46 -32.80
C LYS A 193 -17.86 5.76 -33.46
N GLY A 194 -18.35 6.91 -32.99
CA GLY A 194 -17.88 8.23 -33.41
C GLY A 194 -16.39 8.39 -33.14
N PHE A 195 -15.93 8.16 -31.91
CA PHE A 195 -14.50 8.27 -31.55
C PHE A 195 -13.62 7.24 -32.27
N LEU A 196 -14.12 6.02 -32.54
CA LEU A 196 -13.41 5.05 -33.39
C LEU A 196 -13.25 5.50 -34.85
N LEU A 197 -14.02 6.49 -35.31
CA LEU A 197 -13.93 7.11 -36.63
C LEU A 197 -13.31 8.53 -36.59
N SER A 198 -13.01 9.08 -35.40
CA SER A 198 -12.36 10.38 -35.25
C SER A 198 -11.02 10.41 -35.97
N GLU A 199 -10.71 11.55 -36.60
CA GLU A 199 -9.49 11.77 -37.37
C GLU A 199 -8.25 11.51 -36.50
N GLU A 200 -8.18 12.09 -35.28
CA GLU A 200 -7.11 11.85 -34.30
C GLU A 200 -6.83 10.36 -34.05
N VAL A 201 -7.89 9.55 -33.89
CA VAL A 201 -7.76 8.11 -33.62
C VAL A 201 -7.33 7.34 -34.88
N GLN A 202 -7.73 7.80 -36.07
CA GLN A 202 -7.21 7.26 -37.33
C GLN A 202 -5.73 7.63 -37.55
N GLU A 203 -5.30 8.82 -37.15
CA GLU A 203 -3.90 9.26 -37.24
C GLU A 203 -2.99 8.52 -36.24
N MET A 204 -3.42 8.36 -34.98
CA MET A 204 -2.69 7.52 -34.01
C MET A 204 -2.59 6.07 -34.50
N CYS A 205 -3.63 5.51 -35.13
CA CYS A 205 -3.55 4.21 -35.79
C CYS A 205 -2.61 4.18 -37.00
N ARG A 206 -2.50 5.26 -37.78
CA ARG A 206 -1.57 5.39 -38.92
C ARG A 206 -0.13 5.40 -38.42
N PHE A 207 0.19 6.27 -37.47
CA PHE A 207 1.49 6.38 -36.82
C PHE A 207 1.94 5.06 -36.17
N ALA A 208 1.07 4.41 -35.40
CA ALA A 208 1.39 3.11 -34.81
C ALA A 208 1.65 2.02 -35.88
N GLY A 209 0.97 2.07 -37.03
CA GLY A 209 1.23 1.20 -38.17
C GLY A 209 2.58 1.45 -38.87
N GLU A 210 3.05 2.70 -38.87
CA GLU A 210 4.37 3.13 -39.35
C GLU A 210 5.50 2.71 -38.39
N VAL A 211 5.27 2.82 -37.08
CA VAL A 211 6.13 2.27 -36.01
C VAL A 211 6.11 0.72 -35.97
N GLY A 212 5.21 0.09 -36.74
CA GLY A 212 5.19 -1.35 -36.99
C GLY A 212 4.22 -2.16 -36.12
N ILE A 213 3.42 -1.51 -35.28
CA ILE A 213 2.39 -2.16 -34.46
C ILE A 213 1.22 -2.60 -35.35
N ARG A 214 0.87 -3.88 -35.31
CA ARG A 214 -0.11 -4.52 -36.21
C ARG A 214 -0.96 -5.56 -35.49
N GLY A 215 -1.97 -6.09 -36.19
CA GLY A 215 -2.84 -7.14 -35.67
C GLY A 215 -3.70 -6.68 -34.50
N ASP A 216 -3.94 -7.57 -33.54
CA ASP A 216 -4.86 -7.31 -32.43
C ASP A 216 -4.32 -6.30 -31.40
N MET A 217 -3.01 -6.11 -31.31
CA MET A 217 -2.43 -5.02 -30.51
C MET A 217 -2.82 -3.64 -31.06
N LEU A 218 -2.79 -3.44 -32.38
CA LEU A 218 -3.27 -2.20 -33.01
C LEU A 218 -4.79 -2.04 -32.84
N ARG A 219 -5.54 -3.15 -32.85
CA ARG A 219 -6.99 -3.17 -32.57
C ARG A 219 -7.27 -2.71 -31.13
N GLU A 220 -6.53 -3.21 -30.15
CA GLU A 220 -6.64 -2.78 -28.75
C GLU A 220 -6.31 -1.31 -28.56
N PHE A 221 -5.22 -0.81 -29.14
CA PHE A 221 -4.85 0.60 -29.03
C PHE A 221 -5.94 1.51 -29.62
N ARG A 222 -6.52 1.15 -30.78
CA ARG A 222 -7.67 1.89 -31.35
C ARG A 222 -8.86 1.98 -30.39
N PHE A 223 -9.18 0.91 -29.67
CA PHE A 223 -10.24 0.92 -28.64
C PHE A 223 -9.85 1.62 -27.33
N LYS A 224 -8.55 1.75 -27.02
CA LYS A 224 -8.05 2.52 -25.88
C LYS A 224 -8.13 4.02 -26.18
N TRP A 225 -7.55 4.49 -27.27
CA TRP A 225 -7.59 5.90 -27.67
C TRP A 225 -9.01 6.42 -27.93
N ALA A 226 -9.87 5.62 -28.57
CA ALA A 226 -11.28 6.01 -28.75
C ALA A 226 -12.07 6.08 -27.44
N ARG A 227 -11.63 5.38 -26.38
CA ARG A 227 -12.21 5.49 -25.04
C ARG A 227 -11.67 6.71 -24.30
N GLU A 228 -10.37 6.89 -24.31
CA GLU A 228 -9.66 8.03 -23.71
C GLU A 228 -10.23 9.35 -24.23
N LYS A 229 -10.43 9.47 -25.56
CA LYS A 229 -11.08 10.61 -26.20
C LYS A 229 -12.57 10.76 -25.85
N MET A 230 -13.29 9.66 -25.65
CA MET A 230 -14.67 9.70 -25.17
C MET A 230 -14.74 10.19 -23.72
N GLU A 231 -13.84 9.73 -22.85
CA GLU A 231 -13.76 10.12 -21.43
C GLU A 231 -13.31 11.59 -21.28
N GLU A 232 -12.38 12.07 -22.11
CA GLU A 232 -12.08 13.51 -22.26
C GLU A 232 -13.35 14.30 -22.64
N SER A 233 -14.11 13.85 -23.65
CA SER A 233 -15.32 14.57 -24.09
C SER A 233 -16.42 14.61 -23.03
N GLU A 234 -16.66 13.50 -22.33
CA GLU A 234 -17.65 13.41 -21.25
C GLU A 234 -17.28 14.32 -20.06
N PHE A 235 -15.99 14.51 -19.80
CA PHE A 235 -15.50 15.46 -18.78
C PHE A 235 -15.82 16.92 -19.15
N TYR A 236 -15.52 17.35 -20.39
CA TYR A 236 -15.84 18.71 -20.83
C TYR A 236 -17.35 18.97 -20.99
N GLU A 237 -18.12 18.00 -21.49
CA GLU A 237 -19.59 18.06 -21.50
C GLU A 237 -20.14 18.27 -20.08
N SER A 238 -19.62 17.54 -19.08
CA SER A 238 -20.03 17.66 -17.68
C SER A 238 -19.73 19.05 -17.09
N LEU A 239 -18.59 19.65 -17.42
CA LEU A 239 -18.24 21.01 -16.99
C LEU A 239 -19.13 22.07 -17.66
N GLU A 240 -19.49 21.90 -18.94
CA GLU A 240 -20.42 22.81 -19.60
C GLU A 240 -21.85 22.67 -19.08
N GLN A 241 -22.27 21.45 -18.71
CA GLN A 241 -23.56 21.21 -18.08
C GLN A 241 -23.65 21.90 -16.71
N LEU A 242 -22.64 21.73 -15.83
CA LEU A 242 -22.55 22.44 -14.54
C LEU A 242 -22.59 23.97 -14.72
N LYS A 243 -21.98 24.50 -15.79
CA LYS A 243 -22.03 25.93 -16.14
C LYS A 243 -23.43 26.38 -16.56
N LYS A 244 -24.18 25.56 -17.31
CA LYS A 244 -25.57 25.84 -17.70
C LYS A 244 -26.51 25.78 -16.48
N GLU A 245 -26.33 24.80 -15.59
CA GLU A 245 -27.07 24.67 -14.33
C GLU A 245 -26.82 25.83 -13.35
N ALA A 246 -25.64 26.46 -13.40
CA ALA A 246 -25.37 27.69 -12.64
C ALA A 246 -26.14 28.90 -13.21
N CYS A 247 -26.16 29.09 -14.53
CA CYS A 247 -26.88 30.21 -15.18
C CYS A 247 -28.40 30.14 -14.93
N THR A 248 -29.01 28.95 -15.00
CA THR A 248 -30.47 28.81 -14.84
C THR A 248 -30.97 29.08 -13.42
N GLN A 249 -30.09 29.13 -12.42
CA GLN A 249 -30.44 29.61 -11.07
C GLN A 249 -30.43 31.15 -10.94
N GLU A 250 -29.72 31.87 -11.81
CA GLU A 250 -29.74 33.34 -11.82
C GLU A 250 -30.99 33.90 -12.51
N GLU A 251 -31.43 33.30 -13.62
CA GLU A 251 -32.55 33.82 -14.44
C GLU A 251 -33.94 33.67 -13.79
N ASN A 252 -34.12 32.76 -12.81
CA ASN A 252 -35.41 32.51 -12.16
C ASN A 252 -35.80 33.51 -11.06
N ASN A 253 -34.98 34.54 -10.76
CA ASN A 253 -35.17 35.42 -9.61
C ASN A 253 -35.75 36.83 -9.91
N ASP A 254 -35.80 37.27 -11.17
CA ASP A 254 -36.22 38.64 -11.52
C ASP A 254 -37.54 38.68 -12.33
N SER A 255 -38.46 39.56 -11.93
CA SER A 255 -39.68 39.89 -12.68
C SER A 255 -39.92 41.41 -12.66
N PRO A 256 -40.41 42.03 -13.76
CA PRO A 256 -39.98 43.38 -14.12
C PRO A 256 -40.95 44.51 -13.72
N SER A 257 -40.44 45.76 -13.73
CA SER A 257 -41.28 46.96 -13.68
C SER A 257 -40.83 48.10 -14.60
N SER A 258 -41.80 48.70 -15.30
CA SER A 258 -41.83 50.06 -15.89
C SER A 258 -40.60 50.61 -16.64
N VAL A 259 -40.57 50.36 -17.95
CA VAL A 259 -40.74 51.36 -19.03
C VAL A 259 -40.40 52.84 -18.71
N GLU A 260 -39.49 53.43 -19.49
CA GLU A 260 -39.75 54.68 -20.24
C GLU A 260 -38.83 54.81 -21.47
N ALA A 261 -39.18 55.64 -22.45
CA ALA A 261 -38.59 55.61 -23.80
C ALA A 261 -38.30 56.99 -24.40
N ALA A 262 -37.19 57.10 -25.13
CA ALA A 262 -36.89 58.20 -26.05
C ALA A 262 -35.98 57.71 -27.19
N SER A 263 -36.20 58.21 -28.41
CA SER A 263 -35.62 57.70 -29.66
C SER A 263 -34.70 58.72 -30.35
N GLU A 264 -33.59 58.27 -30.93
CA GLU A 264 -32.98 58.93 -32.10
C GLU A 264 -32.11 57.93 -32.90
N VAL A 265 -31.94 58.15 -34.21
CA VAL A 265 -31.47 57.12 -35.15
C VAL A 265 -30.42 57.69 -36.12
N LYS A 266 -29.23 57.03 -36.21
CA LYS A 266 -28.52 56.79 -37.49
C LYS A 266 -27.26 55.91 -37.41
N SER A 267 -27.00 55.27 -38.56
CA SER A 267 -25.75 54.66 -39.07
C SER A 267 -25.16 53.44 -38.32
N GLU A 268 -24.91 52.38 -39.10
CA GLU A 268 -24.49 51.06 -38.64
C GLU A 268 -23.02 50.96 -38.20
N ALA A 269 -22.80 50.27 -37.08
CA ALA A 269 -21.70 49.33 -36.89
C ALA A 269 -22.16 48.28 -35.89
N VAL A 270 -22.29 47.00 -36.30
CA VAL A 270 -22.85 45.95 -35.44
C VAL A 270 -21.88 45.63 -34.30
N SER A 271 -22.17 46.19 -33.13
CA SER A 271 -21.48 45.94 -31.87
C SER A 271 -22.52 45.56 -30.81
N LEU A 272 -22.15 44.65 -29.89
CA LEU A 272 -23.09 44.08 -28.92
C LEU A 272 -23.69 45.17 -28.01
N PRO A 273 -24.97 45.05 -27.59
CA PRO A 273 -25.65 46.11 -26.85
C PRO A 273 -24.97 46.47 -25.52
N LYS A 274 -24.42 47.69 -25.44
CA LYS A 274 -23.81 48.21 -24.20
C LYS A 274 -24.88 48.50 -23.14
N ARG A 275 -25.18 47.52 -22.28
CA ARG A 275 -26.06 47.65 -21.10
C ARG A 275 -25.65 48.90 -20.29
N ARG A 276 -26.54 49.89 -20.17
CA ARG A 276 -26.31 51.11 -19.37
C ARG A 276 -26.63 50.86 -17.89
N GLY A 277 -25.70 50.24 -17.18
CA GLY A 277 -25.74 50.11 -15.72
C GLY A 277 -24.34 49.97 -15.14
N LYS A 278 -24.10 50.51 -13.94
CA LYS A 278 -22.87 50.23 -13.17
C LYS A 278 -23.04 48.88 -12.47
N ILE A 279 -22.99 47.80 -13.24
CA ILE A 279 -23.05 46.44 -12.70
C ILE A 279 -21.82 46.23 -11.82
N LYS A 280 -22.03 45.74 -10.59
CA LYS A 280 -20.95 45.38 -9.67
C LYS A 280 -20.79 43.86 -9.60
N TYR A 281 -19.93 43.32 -10.45
CA TYR A 281 -19.61 41.90 -10.47
C TYR A 281 -18.70 41.56 -9.28
N LYS A 282 -19.20 40.73 -8.35
CA LYS A 282 -18.38 40.18 -7.26
C LYS A 282 -18.29 38.67 -7.34
N ILE A 283 -17.12 38.15 -7.69
CA ILE A 283 -16.82 36.71 -7.69
C ILE A 283 -15.75 36.46 -6.63
N TYR A 284 -16.01 35.51 -5.73
CA TYR A 284 -15.20 35.21 -4.54
C TYR A 284 -14.77 36.45 -3.71
N GLY A 285 -15.60 37.50 -3.72
CA GLY A 285 -15.38 38.76 -2.99
C GLY A 285 -14.67 39.89 -3.77
N LEU A 286 -13.99 39.57 -4.88
CA LEU A 286 -13.31 40.53 -5.76
C LEU A 286 -14.32 41.29 -6.63
N ASP A 287 -14.25 42.63 -6.63
CA ASP A 287 -15.09 43.50 -7.46
C ASP A 287 -14.46 43.63 -8.87
N LEU A 288 -14.92 42.80 -9.81
CA LEU A 288 -14.41 42.68 -11.20
C LEU A 288 -14.80 43.87 -12.10
N SER A 289 -15.43 44.89 -11.52
CA SER A 289 -16.00 46.06 -12.22
C SER A 289 -15.06 47.27 -12.21
N ASP A 290 -13.92 47.17 -11.53
CA ASP A 290 -12.85 48.17 -11.55
C ASP A 290 -12.10 48.07 -12.91
N PRO A 291 -11.92 49.16 -13.67
CA PRO A 291 -11.20 49.11 -14.96
C PRO A 291 -9.75 48.60 -14.84
N LYS A 292 -9.16 48.56 -13.64
CA LYS A 292 -7.89 47.86 -13.41
C LYS A 292 -7.91 46.38 -13.82
N TRP A 293 -9.08 45.74 -13.91
CA TRP A 293 -9.18 44.37 -14.40
C TRP A 293 -8.93 44.23 -15.89
N SER A 294 -9.10 45.27 -16.72
CA SER A 294 -8.54 45.22 -18.07
C SER A 294 -7.02 45.29 -17.99
N GLU A 295 -6.44 46.23 -17.23
CA GLU A 295 -4.97 46.29 -17.06
C GLU A 295 -4.35 45.02 -16.45
N VAL A 296 -5.12 44.21 -15.71
CA VAL A 296 -4.68 42.89 -15.21
C VAL A 296 -4.87 41.82 -16.29
N ALA A 297 -5.97 41.83 -17.04
CA ALA A 297 -6.16 40.92 -18.18
C ALA A 297 -5.12 41.17 -19.29
N ASP A 298 -4.82 42.43 -19.60
CA ASP A 298 -3.80 42.85 -20.55
C ASP A 298 -2.41 42.35 -20.10
N LYS A 299 -2.06 42.50 -18.80
CA LYS A 299 -0.80 41.96 -18.22
C LYS A 299 -0.76 40.44 -18.14
N VAL A 300 -1.91 39.78 -17.97
CA VAL A 300 -2.02 38.31 -18.08
C VAL A 300 -1.82 37.89 -19.53
N HIS A 301 -2.35 38.64 -20.50
CA HIS A 301 -2.15 38.37 -21.92
C HIS A 301 -0.69 38.60 -22.35
N GLU A 302 -0.06 39.68 -21.89
CA GLU A 302 1.40 39.92 -22.04
C GLU A 302 2.24 38.80 -21.38
N ALA A 303 1.74 38.14 -20.32
CA ALA A 303 2.38 36.99 -19.70
C ALA A 303 2.04 35.64 -20.38
N GLU A 304 0.92 35.56 -21.10
CA GLU A 304 0.48 34.40 -21.89
C GLU A 304 1.09 34.37 -23.29
N GLU A 305 1.40 35.51 -23.90
CA GLU A 305 2.26 35.58 -25.11
C GLU A 305 3.67 35.03 -24.84
N VAL A 306 4.12 35.03 -23.57
CA VAL A 306 5.37 34.38 -23.12
C VAL A 306 5.21 32.86 -22.94
N LEU A 307 3.98 32.33 -22.90
CA LEU A 307 3.67 30.92 -22.64
C LEU A 307 3.48 30.05 -23.91
N TRP A 308 3.87 30.54 -25.09
CA TRP A 308 4.06 29.64 -26.23
C TRP A 308 5.25 28.69 -25.97
N PRO A 309 5.13 27.37 -26.17
CA PRO A 309 6.25 26.45 -26.00
C PRO A 309 7.38 26.80 -26.99
N GLN A 310 8.46 27.41 -26.49
CA GLN A 310 9.63 27.71 -27.32
C GLN A 310 10.33 26.40 -27.65
N GLU A 311 10.36 26.03 -28.93
CA GLU A 311 11.09 24.85 -29.38
C GLU A 311 12.59 25.01 -29.11
N PRO A 312 13.30 23.95 -28.64
CA PRO A 312 14.74 24.01 -28.41
C PRO A 312 15.48 24.31 -29.71
N LYS A 313 16.50 25.16 -29.64
CA LYS A 313 17.24 25.68 -30.78
C LYS A 313 17.81 24.54 -31.64
N PRO A 314 17.74 24.63 -32.98
CA PRO A 314 18.15 23.55 -33.87
C PRO A 314 19.66 23.26 -33.79
N ILE A 315 20.01 22.23 -33.01
CA ILE A 315 21.38 21.80 -32.74
C ILE A 315 22.07 21.36 -34.04
N SER A 316 22.92 22.23 -34.59
CA SER A 316 23.55 22.07 -35.90
C SER A 316 25.06 22.29 -35.87
N GLY A 317 25.75 21.81 -36.90
CA GLY A 317 27.20 21.97 -37.08
C GLY A 317 28.02 21.51 -35.86
N LYS A 318 28.90 22.38 -35.36
CA LYS A 318 29.78 22.09 -34.22
C LYS A 318 29.02 21.78 -32.94
N CYS A 319 27.89 22.45 -32.68
CA CYS A 319 27.11 22.23 -31.46
C CYS A 319 26.57 20.79 -31.38
N LYS A 320 26.24 20.17 -32.53
CA LYS A 320 25.88 18.74 -32.58
C LYS A 320 27.04 17.83 -32.17
N LEU A 321 28.25 18.07 -32.69
CA LEU A 321 29.44 17.30 -32.33
C LEU A 321 29.81 17.45 -30.83
N VAL A 322 29.62 18.64 -30.25
CA VAL A 322 29.83 18.84 -28.80
C VAL A 322 28.72 18.13 -27.99
N THR A 323 27.47 18.16 -28.44
CA THR A 323 26.35 17.43 -27.81
C THR A 323 26.60 15.92 -27.83
N GLU A 324 27.00 15.37 -28.98
CA GLU A 324 27.35 13.94 -29.12
C GLU A 324 28.54 13.55 -28.24
N ARG A 325 29.56 14.41 -28.11
CA ARG A 325 30.67 14.21 -27.17
C ARG A 325 30.22 14.21 -25.71
N ILE A 326 29.38 15.15 -25.30
CA ILE A 326 28.81 15.21 -23.94
C ILE A 326 28.05 13.91 -23.64
N LEU A 327 27.21 13.45 -24.57
CA LEU A 327 26.45 12.19 -24.42
C LEU A 327 27.35 10.93 -24.43
N SER A 328 28.61 11.03 -24.86
CA SER A 328 29.58 9.93 -24.87
C SER A 328 30.66 9.99 -23.77
N LEU A 329 30.57 10.94 -22.82
CA LEU A 329 31.54 11.06 -21.73
C LEU A 329 31.51 9.84 -20.81
N ASN A 330 32.69 9.41 -20.34
CA ASN A 330 32.80 8.38 -19.31
C ASN A 330 32.49 8.95 -17.92
N ASP A 331 32.00 8.12 -17.00
CA ASP A 331 31.59 8.55 -15.64
C ASP A 331 32.67 9.32 -14.87
N ASN A 332 33.96 9.03 -15.12
CA ASN A 332 35.08 9.68 -14.44
C ASN A 332 35.50 11.04 -15.05
N GLU A 333 34.96 11.42 -16.20
CA GLU A 333 35.30 12.66 -16.89
C GLU A 333 34.50 13.86 -16.33
N ASP A 334 35.03 15.06 -16.56
CA ASP A 334 34.39 16.32 -16.17
C ASP A 334 33.64 16.91 -17.37
N PRO A 335 32.30 17.07 -17.31
CA PRO A 335 31.53 17.69 -18.38
C PRO A 335 31.72 19.21 -18.45
N SER A 336 32.21 19.87 -17.39
CA SER A 336 32.30 21.34 -17.29
C SER A 336 32.95 22.04 -18.51
N PRO A 337 34.11 21.62 -19.05
CA PRO A 337 34.71 22.25 -20.23
C PRO A 337 33.88 22.08 -21.51
N LEU A 338 33.19 20.95 -21.70
CA LEU A 338 32.32 20.75 -22.86
C LEU A 338 30.99 21.48 -22.72
N LEU A 339 30.45 21.61 -21.49
CA LEU A 339 29.29 22.44 -21.21
C LEU A 339 29.60 23.93 -21.49
N ALA A 340 30.82 24.39 -21.21
CA ALA A 340 31.27 25.73 -21.57
C ALA A 340 31.36 25.92 -23.10
N GLU A 341 32.00 24.98 -23.83
CA GLU A 341 32.02 25.02 -25.31
C GLU A 341 30.59 25.02 -25.90
N TRP A 342 29.69 24.22 -25.34
CA TRP A 342 28.28 24.13 -25.75
C TRP A 342 27.51 25.42 -25.47
N LYS A 343 27.72 26.03 -24.29
CA LYS A 343 27.13 27.30 -23.86
C LYS A 343 27.56 28.45 -24.78
N ASP A 344 28.84 28.54 -25.11
CA ASP A 344 29.38 29.57 -26.02
C ASP A 344 28.87 29.40 -27.47
N LEU A 345 28.64 28.16 -27.91
CA LEU A 345 28.14 27.85 -29.26
C LEU A 345 26.64 28.05 -29.46
N LEU A 346 25.81 27.82 -28.43
CA LEU A 346 24.34 27.80 -28.55
C LEU A 346 23.64 29.00 -27.88
N GLN A 347 24.30 29.62 -26.89
CA GLN A 347 23.70 30.56 -25.93
C GLN A 347 22.38 30.02 -25.36
N PRO A 348 22.41 28.87 -24.67
CA PRO A 348 21.22 28.08 -24.34
C PRO A 348 20.24 28.80 -23.41
N THR A 349 18.96 28.59 -23.67
CA THR A 349 17.82 28.93 -22.82
C THR A 349 17.49 27.78 -21.85
N ARG A 350 16.56 28.01 -20.92
CA ARG A 350 16.06 26.95 -20.01
C ARG A 350 15.53 25.72 -20.77
N VAL A 351 14.88 25.89 -21.94
CA VAL A 351 14.39 24.76 -22.75
C VAL A 351 15.54 23.99 -23.41
N ASP A 352 16.56 24.68 -23.93
CA ASP A 352 17.75 24.03 -24.51
C ASP A 352 18.46 23.15 -23.47
N TRP A 353 18.57 23.64 -22.23
CA TRP A 353 19.14 22.89 -21.10
C TRP A 353 18.29 21.69 -20.69
N ILE A 354 16.95 21.82 -20.62
CA ILE A 354 16.04 20.70 -20.33
C ILE A 354 16.16 19.63 -21.44
N ALA A 355 16.18 20.03 -22.70
CA ALA A 355 16.33 19.12 -23.84
C ALA A 355 17.72 18.44 -23.93
N LEU A 356 18.74 18.96 -23.24
CA LEU A 356 20.03 18.28 -23.02
C LEU A 356 19.94 17.32 -21.82
N LEU A 357 19.31 17.74 -20.73
CA LEU A 357 19.13 16.95 -19.52
C LEU A 357 18.28 15.70 -19.75
N ASP A 358 17.19 15.77 -20.51
CA ASP A 358 16.34 14.61 -20.77
C ASP A 358 17.07 13.55 -21.62
N LYS A 359 17.85 13.98 -22.63
CA LYS A 359 18.73 13.09 -23.42
C LYS A 359 19.83 12.45 -22.56
N LEU A 360 20.36 13.17 -21.58
CA LEU A 360 21.31 12.62 -20.60
C LEU A 360 20.64 11.63 -19.64
N ASN A 361 19.40 11.88 -19.23
CA ASN A 361 18.62 10.97 -18.38
C ASN A 361 18.26 9.66 -19.11
N GLU A 362 18.09 9.71 -20.44
CA GLU A 362 17.95 8.53 -21.30
C GLU A 362 19.27 7.75 -21.49
N SER A 363 20.42 8.44 -21.63
CA SER A 363 21.70 7.80 -21.98
C SER A 363 22.58 7.40 -20.78
N ASN A 364 22.82 8.32 -19.84
CA ASN A 364 23.64 8.10 -18.64
C ASN A 364 23.12 8.93 -17.46
N ARG A 365 22.39 8.26 -16.58
CA ARG A 365 21.80 8.81 -15.36
C ARG A 365 22.82 9.41 -14.37
N PHE A 366 24.06 8.90 -14.32
CA PHE A 366 25.10 9.46 -13.47
C PHE A 366 25.63 10.78 -14.03
N LEU A 367 25.83 10.84 -15.36
CA LEU A 367 26.21 12.08 -16.04
C LEU A 367 25.09 13.12 -16.01
N TYR A 368 23.82 12.71 -16.17
CA TYR A 368 22.65 13.55 -15.94
C TYR A 368 22.71 14.26 -14.57
N LEU A 369 22.99 13.53 -13.50
CA LEU A 369 23.10 14.09 -12.15
C LEU A 369 24.27 15.08 -12.01
N LYS A 370 25.45 14.75 -12.54
CA LYS A 370 26.59 15.68 -12.60
C LYS A 370 26.24 16.98 -13.32
N VAL A 371 25.66 16.88 -14.52
CA VAL A 371 25.31 18.03 -15.37
C VAL A 371 24.21 18.86 -14.71
N ALA A 372 23.17 18.23 -14.15
CA ALA A 372 22.10 18.91 -13.44
C ALA A 372 22.62 19.66 -12.19
N GLU A 373 23.53 19.08 -11.40
CA GLU A 373 24.13 19.77 -10.26
C GLU A 373 25.01 20.98 -10.67
N LEU A 374 25.63 20.93 -11.85
CA LEU A 374 26.33 22.09 -12.43
C LEU A 374 25.34 23.17 -12.89
N LEU A 375 24.25 22.78 -13.56
CA LEU A 375 23.20 23.70 -14.03
C LEU A 375 22.47 24.42 -12.88
N LEU A 376 22.45 23.85 -11.67
CA LEU A 376 22.01 24.59 -10.48
C LEU A 376 22.83 25.86 -10.20
N SER A 377 24.03 26.00 -10.78
CA SER A 377 24.89 27.18 -10.65
C SER A 377 24.78 28.15 -11.84
N GLU A 378 24.08 27.78 -12.92
CA GLU A 378 24.05 28.52 -14.19
C GLU A 378 22.92 29.55 -14.24
N GLU A 379 23.28 30.82 -14.50
CA GLU A 379 22.32 31.93 -14.64
C GLU A 379 21.36 31.71 -15.83
N SER A 380 21.88 31.15 -16.93
CA SER A 380 21.11 30.88 -18.16
C SER A 380 20.02 29.81 -18.00
N PHE A 381 20.11 28.96 -16.97
CA PHE A 381 19.14 27.91 -16.70
C PHE A 381 17.92 28.39 -15.89
N GLN A 382 18.03 29.55 -15.21
CA GLN A 382 16.97 30.14 -14.39
C GLN A 382 16.35 29.13 -13.41
N THR A 383 17.18 28.62 -12.47
CA THR A 383 16.80 27.57 -11.51
C THR A 383 15.53 27.88 -10.75
N ASP A 384 14.56 26.96 -10.77
CA ASP A 384 13.35 27.01 -9.96
C ASP A 384 13.38 26.02 -8.77
N ILE A 385 12.35 26.05 -7.93
CA ILE A 385 12.21 25.17 -6.76
C ILE A 385 12.17 23.69 -7.18
N ARG A 386 11.47 23.34 -8.27
CA ARG A 386 11.29 21.96 -8.75
C ARG A 386 12.59 21.35 -9.25
N ASP A 387 13.51 22.15 -9.80
CA ASP A 387 14.86 21.68 -10.17
C ASP A 387 15.60 21.10 -8.93
N TYR A 388 15.57 21.83 -7.81
CA TYR A 388 16.14 21.38 -6.54
C TYR A 388 15.36 20.19 -5.97
N SER A 389 14.01 20.27 -5.90
CA SER A 389 13.18 19.19 -5.37
C SER A 389 13.40 17.86 -6.12
N LYS A 390 13.50 17.90 -7.46
CA LYS A 390 13.74 16.74 -8.33
C LYS A 390 15.10 16.11 -8.06
N LEU A 391 16.16 16.90 -7.88
CA LEU A 391 17.49 16.38 -7.53
C LEU A 391 17.53 15.78 -6.12
N VAL A 392 16.96 16.46 -5.12
CA VAL A 392 16.87 15.92 -3.75
C VAL A 392 16.10 14.59 -3.73
N ASP A 393 14.99 14.48 -4.46
CA ASP A 393 14.23 13.23 -4.63
C ASP A 393 15.04 12.11 -5.28
N VAL A 394 15.81 12.38 -6.34
CA VAL A 394 16.65 11.36 -6.99
C VAL A 394 17.79 10.89 -6.07
N HIS A 395 18.52 11.82 -5.42
CA HIS A 395 19.58 11.45 -4.49
C HIS A 395 19.04 10.72 -3.24
N ALA A 396 17.85 11.09 -2.75
CA ALA A 396 17.17 10.39 -1.66
C ALA A 396 16.72 8.97 -2.06
N LYS A 397 16.18 8.78 -3.26
CA LYS A 397 15.79 7.46 -3.81
C LYS A 397 17.01 6.55 -4.02
N GLU A 398 18.14 7.13 -4.41
CA GLU A 398 19.43 6.42 -4.56
C GLU A 398 20.23 6.35 -3.25
N ASN A 399 19.62 6.76 -2.11
CA ASN A 399 20.16 6.68 -0.75
C ASN A 399 21.51 7.41 -0.57
N ARG A 400 21.83 8.40 -1.41
CA ARG A 400 23.04 9.23 -1.32
C ARG A 400 22.76 10.49 -0.49
N LEU A 401 22.71 10.32 0.83
CA LEU A 401 22.38 11.37 1.79
C LEU A 401 23.27 12.63 1.64
N GLU A 402 24.59 12.43 1.52
CA GLU A 402 25.57 13.53 1.44
C GLU A 402 25.37 14.42 0.20
N ASP A 403 24.91 13.83 -0.92
CA ASP A 403 24.53 14.60 -2.10
C ASP A 403 23.24 15.38 -1.86
N ALA A 404 22.19 14.72 -1.34
CA ALA A 404 20.91 15.38 -1.08
C ALA A 404 21.11 16.58 -0.13
N GLU A 405 21.91 16.44 0.92
CA GLU A 405 22.27 17.54 1.82
C GLU A 405 23.10 18.64 1.16
N ARG A 406 23.99 18.29 0.21
CA ARG A 406 24.71 19.28 -0.61
C ARG A 406 23.78 20.09 -1.52
N ILE A 407 22.78 19.45 -2.14
CA ILE A 407 21.76 20.12 -2.95
C ILE A 407 20.86 21.02 -2.08
N LEU A 408 20.41 20.55 -0.92
CA LEU A 408 19.65 21.38 0.05
C LEU A 408 20.45 22.60 0.54
N LYS A 409 21.75 22.43 0.79
CA LYS A 409 22.63 23.53 1.19
C LYS A 409 22.72 24.58 0.08
N LYS A 410 22.91 24.16 -1.17
CA LYS A 410 22.87 25.06 -2.35
C LYS A 410 21.51 25.76 -2.52
N MET A 411 20.40 25.08 -2.23
CA MET A 411 19.04 25.64 -2.28
C MET A 411 18.90 26.79 -1.27
N ASN A 412 19.25 26.53 -0.01
CA ASN A 412 19.24 27.53 1.07
C ASN A 412 20.24 28.67 0.83
N GLU A 413 21.41 28.41 0.23
CA GLU A 413 22.42 29.43 -0.10
C GLU A 413 21.95 30.39 -1.20
N LYS A 414 21.05 29.96 -2.11
CA LYS A 414 20.32 30.85 -3.03
C LYS A 414 19.12 31.57 -2.38
N GLY A 415 18.84 31.34 -1.10
CA GLY A 415 17.64 31.85 -0.42
C GLY A 415 16.34 31.17 -0.85
N ILE A 416 16.42 30.02 -1.52
CA ILE A 416 15.26 29.24 -1.97
C ILE A 416 14.83 28.34 -0.82
N THR A 417 13.61 28.49 -0.32
CA THR A 417 13.06 27.66 0.76
C THR A 417 12.58 26.30 0.24
N PRO A 418 12.93 25.17 0.90
CA PRO A 418 12.36 23.85 0.60
C PRO A 418 10.84 23.84 0.60
N ASP A 419 10.24 23.17 -0.39
CA ASP A 419 8.79 23.03 -0.53
C ASP A 419 8.24 21.77 0.16
N ILE A 420 6.92 21.58 0.06
CA ILE A 420 6.20 20.41 0.60
C ILE A 420 6.80 19.10 0.07
N LEU A 421 7.10 19.05 -1.24
CA LEU A 421 7.63 17.85 -1.88
C LEU A 421 9.04 17.56 -1.36
N THR A 422 9.90 18.59 -1.30
CA THR A 422 11.25 18.48 -0.71
C THR A 422 11.17 17.97 0.73
N ALA A 423 10.42 18.64 1.62
CA ALA A 423 10.38 18.26 3.03
C ALA A 423 9.76 16.87 3.27
N SER A 424 8.78 16.45 2.45
CA SER A 424 8.25 15.07 2.44
C SER A 424 9.33 14.03 2.09
N VAL A 425 10.10 14.30 1.03
CA VAL A 425 11.27 13.48 0.64
C VAL A 425 12.31 13.42 1.76
N LEU A 426 12.56 14.53 2.46
CA LEU A 426 13.50 14.58 3.58
C LEU A 426 13.07 13.68 4.75
N VAL A 427 11.80 13.72 5.17
CA VAL A 427 11.30 12.83 6.24
C VAL A 427 11.51 11.36 5.85
N HIS A 428 11.22 11.01 4.59
CA HIS A 428 11.40 9.63 4.10
C HIS A 428 12.88 9.21 4.06
N MET A 429 13.76 10.09 3.59
CA MET A 429 15.21 9.85 3.52
C MET A 429 15.84 9.72 4.91
N TYR A 430 15.58 10.66 5.81
CA TYR A 430 16.14 10.65 7.16
C TYR A 430 15.60 9.46 8.00
N SER A 431 14.34 9.06 7.79
CA SER A 431 13.79 7.82 8.37
C SER A 431 14.56 6.57 7.94
N LYS A 432 14.92 6.45 6.65
CA LYS A 432 15.67 5.31 6.10
C LYS A 432 17.11 5.24 6.64
N VAL A 433 17.78 6.38 6.79
CA VAL A 433 19.14 6.44 7.36
C VAL A 433 19.13 6.34 8.89
N GLY A 434 17.96 6.49 9.54
CA GLY A 434 17.81 6.45 11.00
C GLY A 434 18.17 7.75 11.71
N ASN A 435 18.35 8.86 10.97
CA ASN A 435 18.61 10.18 11.54
C ASN A 435 17.29 10.80 12.02
N LEU A 436 16.85 10.41 13.22
CA LEU A 436 15.58 10.83 13.79
C LEU A 436 15.45 12.34 13.91
N ASP A 437 16.51 13.05 14.27
CA ASP A 437 16.40 14.47 14.61
C ASP A 437 16.23 15.34 13.36
N ARG A 438 16.95 15.05 12.27
CA ARG A 438 16.67 15.69 10.96
C ARG A 438 15.32 15.26 10.37
N ALA A 439 14.84 14.05 10.68
CA ALA A 439 13.47 13.64 10.31
C ALA A 439 12.40 14.49 11.04
N LYS A 440 12.59 14.78 12.34
CA LYS A 440 11.72 15.70 13.09
C LYS A 440 11.76 17.10 12.52
N GLU A 441 12.96 17.65 12.26
CA GLU A 441 13.13 18.99 11.69
C GLU A 441 12.35 19.14 10.37
N ALA A 442 12.44 18.17 9.45
CA ALA A 442 11.67 18.16 8.22
C ALA A 442 10.15 18.01 8.45
N PHE A 443 9.74 17.16 9.40
CA PHE A 443 8.33 16.90 9.72
C PHE A 443 7.64 18.13 10.36
N ASP A 444 8.31 18.82 11.29
CA ASP A 444 7.80 20.04 11.89
C ASP A 444 7.94 21.26 10.95
N THR A 445 8.87 21.23 9.99
CA THR A 445 8.90 22.20 8.88
C THR A 445 7.63 22.10 8.02
N LEU A 446 7.18 20.89 7.66
CA LEU A 446 5.91 20.69 6.95
C LEU A 446 4.71 21.28 7.73
N ARG A 447 4.63 20.96 9.03
CA ARG A 447 3.51 21.36 9.89
C ARG A 447 3.47 22.86 10.19
N SER A 448 4.63 23.49 10.38
CA SER A 448 4.74 24.94 10.67
C SER A 448 4.36 25.83 9.48
N HIS A 449 4.49 25.34 8.25
CA HIS A 449 3.95 25.99 7.05
C HIS A 449 2.45 25.73 6.84
N GLY A 450 1.77 25.06 7.78
CA GLY A 450 0.33 24.79 7.75
C GLY A 450 -0.07 23.57 6.92
N PHE A 451 0.88 22.83 6.33
CA PHE A 451 0.58 21.66 5.53
C PHE A 451 0.23 20.45 6.41
N GLN A 452 -0.75 19.67 5.96
CA GLN A 452 -1.12 18.41 6.60
C GLN A 452 -0.24 17.29 6.03
N PRO A 453 0.52 16.54 6.86
CA PRO A 453 1.30 15.40 6.37
C PRO A 453 0.39 14.31 5.80
N ASP A 454 0.80 13.69 4.69
CA ASP A 454 0.06 12.57 4.10
C ASP A 454 0.38 11.23 4.81
N GLU A 455 -0.27 10.16 4.38
CA GLU A 455 -0.04 8.81 4.91
C GLU A 455 1.43 8.38 4.81
N LYS A 456 2.14 8.77 3.75
CA LYS A 456 3.54 8.37 3.50
C LYS A 456 4.51 9.11 4.43
N VAL A 457 4.26 10.39 4.69
CA VAL A 457 5.03 11.19 5.65
C VAL A 457 4.77 10.69 7.07
N TYR A 458 3.52 10.41 7.45
CA TYR A 458 3.20 9.82 8.75
C TYR A 458 3.86 8.43 8.92
N ASN A 459 3.68 7.51 7.97
CA ASN A 459 4.31 6.19 8.00
C ASN A 459 5.85 6.30 8.12
N SER A 460 6.48 7.19 7.34
CA SER A 460 7.93 7.41 7.41
C SER A 460 8.36 7.95 8.77
N MET A 461 7.65 8.93 9.34
CA MET A 461 8.01 9.49 10.64
C MET A 461 7.80 8.49 11.80
N ILE A 462 6.78 7.64 11.73
CA ILE A 462 6.56 6.55 12.71
C ILE A 462 7.69 5.51 12.59
N MET A 463 8.13 5.17 11.38
CA MET A 463 9.28 4.29 11.17
C MET A 463 10.58 4.90 11.71
N ALA A 464 10.81 6.20 11.57
CA ALA A 464 11.94 6.89 12.19
C ALA A 464 11.94 6.72 13.73
N PHE A 465 10.79 6.89 14.38
CA PHE A 465 10.66 6.64 15.83
C PHE A 465 10.85 5.17 16.21
N VAL A 466 10.40 4.21 15.39
CA VAL A 466 10.64 2.77 15.61
C VAL A 466 12.13 2.44 15.51
N ASN A 467 12.79 2.89 14.45
CA ASN A 467 14.21 2.65 14.16
C ASN A 467 15.12 3.25 15.25
N ALA A 468 14.81 4.47 15.70
CA ALA A 468 15.51 5.14 16.81
C ALA A 468 15.15 4.57 18.20
N GLY A 469 14.33 3.52 18.28
CA GLY A 469 14.02 2.85 19.53
C GLY A 469 13.10 3.65 20.47
N GLN A 470 12.18 4.43 19.91
CA GLN A 470 11.21 5.27 20.61
C GLN A 470 9.75 4.92 20.21
N PRO A 471 9.33 3.64 20.21
CA PRO A 471 8.03 3.22 19.67
C PRO A 471 6.82 3.83 20.37
N LYS A 472 6.95 4.36 21.59
CA LYS A 472 5.88 5.09 22.29
C LYS A 472 5.57 6.44 21.64
N LEU A 473 6.56 7.10 21.03
CA LEU A 473 6.32 8.31 20.23
C LEU A 473 5.77 7.96 18.85
N GLY A 474 6.20 6.85 18.25
CA GLY A 474 5.59 6.29 17.05
C GLY A 474 4.11 5.93 17.25
N GLU A 475 3.75 5.30 18.37
CA GLU A 475 2.36 5.02 18.76
C GLU A 475 1.56 6.32 18.97
N SER A 476 2.13 7.34 19.64
CA SER A 476 1.47 8.64 19.77
C SER A 476 1.20 9.31 18.43
N LEU A 477 2.15 9.23 17.49
CA LEU A 477 2.02 9.80 16.15
C LEU A 477 1.04 9.01 15.27
N MET A 478 0.98 7.69 15.42
CA MET A 478 -0.04 6.82 14.82
C MET A 478 -1.45 7.23 15.27
N ARG A 479 -1.62 7.63 16.54
CA ARG A 479 -2.92 8.15 17.03
C ARG A 479 -3.23 9.57 16.52
N GLU A 480 -2.22 10.42 16.28
CA GLU A 480 -2.44 11.72 15.60
C GLU A 480 -2.89 11.51 14.15
N MET A 481 -2.36 10.49 13.47
CA MET A 481 -2.75 10.06 12.13
C MET A 481 -4.19 9.51 12.10
N GLU A 482 -4.52 8.57 13.00
CA GLU A 482 -5.88 8.02 13.17
C GLU A 482 -6.90 9.13 13.51
N ALA A 483 -6.55 10.09 14.36
CA ALA A 483 -7.42 11.23 14.74
C ALA A 483 -7.60 12.30 13.63
N ARG A 484 -7.01 12.09 12.45
CA ARG A 484 -7.21 12.88 11.23
C ARG A 484 -7.89 12.07 10.12
N ASP A 485 -8.50 10.94 10.47
CA ASP A 485 -9.10 9.95 9.57
C ASP A 485 -8.12 9.31 8.56
N ILE A 486 -6.80 9.50 8.76
CA ILE A 486 -5.76 8.86 7.96
C ILE A 486 -5.49 7.47 8.55
N LYS A 487 -5.66 6.41 7.75
CA LYS A 487 -5.54 5.03 8.23
C LYS A 487 -4.08 4.57 8.24
N PRO A 488 -3.51 4.11 9.38
CA PRO A 488 -2.17 3.54 9.40
C PRO A 488 -2.08 2.26 8.56
N SER A 489 -0.99 2.10 7.83
CA SER A 489 -0.75 0.90 7.02
C SER A 489 -0.39 -0.32 7.90
N GLN A 490 -0.63 -1.53 7.38
CA GLN A 490 -0.37 -2.79 8.11
C GLN A 490 1.09 -2.90 8.57
N ASP A 491 2.03 -2.38 7.78
CA ASP A 491 3.46 -2.36 8.10
C ASP A 491 3.78 -1.54 9.34
N ILE A 492 3.03 -0.45 9.61
CA ILE A 492 3.22 0.38 10.81
C ILE A 492 2.75 -0.35 12.08
N TYR A 493 1.57 -0.98 12.05
CA TYR A 493 1.12 -1.82 13.16
C TYR A 493 2.13 -2.95 13.43
N MET A 494 2.63 -3.61 12.38
CA MET A 494 3.64 -4.66 12.52
C MET A 494 5.00 -4.13 13.01
N ALA A 495 5.47 -2.97 12.55
CA ALA A 495 6.72 -2.36 13.01
C ALA A 495 6.67 -1.94 14.48
N LEU A 496 5.57 -1.31 14.92
CA LEU A 496 5.35 -0.98 16.32
C LEU A 496 5.24 -2.25 17.19
N LEU A 497 4.52 -3.27 16.74
CA LEU A 497 4.39 -4.55 17.43
C LEU A 497 5.74 -5.26 17.58
N ARG A 498 6.56 -5.31 16.53
CA ARG A 498 7.96 -5.80 16.58
C ARG A 498 8.79 -5.04 17.60
N SER A 499 8.72 -3.70 17.61
CA SER A 499 9.50 -2.85 18.50
C SER A 499 9.09 -2.99 19.98
N PHE A 500 7.80 -3.15 20.28
CA PHE A 500 7.31 -3.42 21.63
C PHE A 500 7.63 -4.87 22.08
N SER A 501 7.54 -5.85 21.18
CA SER A 501 7.89 -7.26 21.43
C SER A 501 9.34 -7.42 21.89
N GLN A 502 10.29 -6.88 21.12
CA GLN A 502 11.72 -6.92 21.43
C GLN A 502 12.08 -6.30 22.79
N ARG A 503 11.20 -5.46 23.35
CA ARG A 503 11.37 -4.77 24.63
C ARG A 503 10.61 -5.43 25.79
N GLY A 504 9.79 -6.45 25.52
CA GLY A 504 8.86 -7.00 26.50
C GLY A 504 7.79 -6.02 27.00
N ASP A 505 7.49 -4.96 26.24
CA ASP A 505 6.42 -4.02 26.60
C ASP A 505 5.06 -4.59 26.19
N ILE A 506 4.59 -5.54 27.02
CA ILE A 506 3.30 -6.22 26.86
C ILE A 506 2.12 -5.26 26.75
N SER A 507 2.21 -4.09 27.39
CA SER A 507 1.18 -3.06 27.34
C SER A 507 1.14 -2.38 25.97
N GLY A 508 2.30 -2.08 25.37
CA GLY A 508 2.40 -1.59 24.00
C GLY A 508 1.98 -2.64 22.98
N ALA A 509 2.56 -3.85 23.05
CA ALA A 509 2.28 -4.94 22.12
C ALA A 509 0.79 -5.33 22.10
N GLY A 510 0.17 -5.47 23.28
CA GLY A 510 -1.25 -5.78 23.41
C GLY A 510 -2.17 -4.69 22.85
N ARG A 511 -1.86 -3.41 23.08
CA ARG A 511 -2.62 -2.30 22.47
C ARG A 511 -2.51 -2.31 20.94
N ILE A 512 -1.30 -2.38 20.41
CA ILE A 512 -1.05 -2.31 18.95
C ILE A 512 -1.73 -3.48 18.22
N SER A 513 -1.73 -4.70 18.78
CA SER A 513 -2.46 -5.82 18.17
C SER A 513 -3.97 -5.66 18.26
N ALA A 514 -4.50 -5.09 19.35
CA ALA A 514 -5.92 -4.79 19.46
C ALA A 514 -6.37 -3.73 18.44
N THR A 515 -5.63 -2.61 18.31
CA THR A 515 -5.93 -1.57 17.30
C THR A 515 -5.79 -2.11 15.87
N MET A 516 -4.78 -2.95 15.59
CA MET A 516 -4.61 -3.62 14.31
C MET A 516 -5.84 -4.49 13.95
N GLN A 517 -6.39 -5.23 14.91
CA GLN A 517 -7.61 -6.02 14.72
C GLN A 517 -8.86 -5.14 14.53
N PHE A 518 -9.01 -4.05 15.30
CA PHE A 518 -10.11 -3.10 15.12
C PHE A 518 -10.04 -2.34 13.78
N ALA A 519 -8.84 -2.11 13.23
CA ALA A 519 -8.63 -1.57 11.90
C ALA A 519 -8.97 -2.57 10.76
N GLY A 520 -9.33 -3.82 11.10
CA GLY A 520 -9.76 -4.85 10.16
C GLY A 520 -8.65 -5.80 9.66
N PHE A 521 -7.41 -5.66 10.14
CA PHE A 521 -6.33 -6.57 9.77
C PHE A 521 -6.44 -7.89 10.53
N SER A 522 -6.48 -9.01 9.80
CA SER A 522 -6.50 -10.35 10.40
C SER A 522 -5.17 -10.68 11.09
N PRO A 523 -5.16 -11.31 12.28
CA PRO A 523 -3.94 -11.73 12.92
C PRO A 523 -3.16 -12.74 12.07
N SER A 524 -1.96 -12.34 11.64
CA SER A 524 -0.99 -13.21 10.98
C SER A 524 -0.23 -14.07 11.99
N LEU A 525 0.37 -15.18 11.53
CA LEU A 525 1.33 -15.98 12.31
C LEU A 525 2.39 -15.09 12.96
N GLU A 526 3.02 -14.17 12.20
CA GLU A 526 4.04 -13.28 12.76
C GLU A 526 3.48 -12.37 13.86
N SER A 527 2.29 -11.77 13.66
CA SER A 527 1.68 -10.91 14.70
C SER A 527 1.40 -11.67 16.00
N CYS A 528 1.02 -12.95 15.90
CA CYS A 528 0.82 -13.83 17.06
C CYS A 528 2.16 -14.20 17.73
N THR A 529 3.17 -14.58 16.94
CA THR A 529 4.53 -14.87 17.42
C THR A 529 5.12 -13.68 18.16
N LEU A 530 4.89 -12.44 17.69
CA LEU A 530 5.35 -11.21 18.34
C LEU A 530 4.63 -10.92 19.67
N LEU A 531 3.34 -11.27 19.81
CA LEU A 531 2.66 -11.20 21.11
C LEU A 531 3.24 -12.24 22.08
N VAL A 532 3.42 -13.48 21.63
CA VAL A 532 4.03 -14.57 22.43
C VAL A 532 5.45 -14.18 22.87
N GLU A 533 6.24 -13.60 21.98
CA GLU A 533 7.58 -13.08 22.27
C GLU A 533 7.52 -11.90 23.27
N ALA A 534 6.58 -10.96 23.14
CA ALA A 534 6.41 -9.86 24.11
C ALA A 534 6.12 -10.37 25.54
N TYR A 535 5.15 -11.27 25.70
CA TYR A 535 4.82 -11.87 27.01
C TYR A 535 5.94 -12.78 27.53
N GLY A 536 6.62 -13.52 26.65
CA GLY A 536 7.83 -14.27 26.98
C GLY A 536 9.00 -13.38 27.40
N GLN A 537 9.11 -12.16 26.87
CA GLN A 537 10.12 -11.21 27.31
C GLN A 537 9.80 -10.59 28.67
N ALA A 538 8.55 -10.22 28.94
CA ALA A 538 8.09 -9.83 30.27
C ALA A 538 8.14 -10.97 31.31
N GLY A 539 8.15 -12.23 30.86
CA GLY A 539 8.11 -13.40 31.74
C GLY A 539 6.71 -13.70 32.28
N ASP A 540 5.66 -13.46 31.49
CA ASP A 540 4.29 -13.91 31.76
C ASP A 540 3.98 -15.14 30.89
N PRO A 541 4.23 -16.38 31.38
CA PRO A 541 4.02 -17.59 30.60
C PRO A 541 2.54 -17.94 30.40
N ASP A 542 1.64 -17.42 31.23
CA ASP A 542 0.23 -17.77 31.16
C ASP A 542 -0.47 -16.88 30.11
N GLN A 543 -0.12 -15.58 30.01
CA GLN A 543 -0.53 -14.76 28.86
C GLN A 543 0.19 -15.11 27.56
N ALA A 544 1.47 -15.49 27.60
CA ALA A 544 2.15 -16.04 26.43
C ALA A 544 1.40 -17.29 25.92
N ARG A 545 1.00 -18.20 26.83
CA ARG A 545 0.24 -19.41 26.47
C ARG A 545 -1.13 -19.09 25.88
N ASN A 546 -1.86 -18.12 26.43
CA ASN A 546 -3.16 -17.69 25.89
C ASN A 546 -3.05 -17.25 24.41
N ASN A 547 -2.01 -16.48 24.08
CA ASN A 547 -1.77 -16.02 22.70
C ASN A 547 -1.30 -17.16 21.78
N PHE A 548 -0.50 -18.10 22.30
CA PHE A 548 -0.06 -19.30 21.57
C PHE A 548 -1.23 -20.25 21.23
N ASP A 549 -2.14 -20.50 22.18
CA ASP A 549 -3.34 -21.31 21.93
C ASP A 549 -4.36 -20.58 21.04
N TYR A 550 -4.44 -19.25 21.14
CA TYR A 550 -5.25 -18.43 20.21
C TYR A 550 -4.75 -18.55 18.76
N MET A 551 -3.42 -18.47 18.56
CA MET A 551 -2.77 -18.65 17.26
C MET A 551 -3.11 -20.00 16.62
N ILE A 552 -3.06 -21.09 17.40
CA ILE A 552 -3.48 -22.43 16.96
C ILE A 552 -4.98 -22.46 16.65
N LYS A 553 -5.82 -21.82 17.48
CA LYS A 553 -7.28 -21.77 17.31
C LYS A 553 -7.71 -21.06 16.01
N ILE A 554 -6.96 -20.05 15.55
CA ILE A 554 -7.21 -19.38 14.26
C ILE A 554 -6.57 -20.10 13.06
N GLY A 555 -5.95 -21.27 13.27
CA GLY A 555 -5.46 -22.16 12.22
C GLY A 555 -3.96 -22.02 11.88
N HIS A 556 -3.24 -21.09 12.52
CA HIS A 556 -1.80 -20.94 12.29
C HIS A 556 -1.02 -22.02 13.05
N ARG A 557 -0.05 -22.65 12.39
CA ARG A 557 0.91 -23.55 13.05
C ARG A 557 2.02 -22.74 13.73
N PRO A 558 2.39 -23.03 14.99
CA PRO A 558 3.56 -22.43 15.61
C PRO A 558 4.83 -22.71 14.82
N ASP A 559 5.70 -21.69 14.71
CA ASP A 559 7.07 -21.84 14.23
C ASP A 559 8.05 -22.10 15.39
N ASP A 560 9.32 -22.34 15.05
CA ASP A 560 10.37 -22.57 16.05
C ASP A 560 10.66 -21.33 16.90
N ARG A 561 10.48 -20.12 16.35
CA ARG A 561 10.65 -18.84 17.07
C ARG A 561 9.57 -18.64 18.14
N CYS A 562 8.31 -18.91 17.82
CA CYS A 562 7.18 -18.84 18.73
C CYS A 562 7.29 -19.91 19.83
N THR A 563 7.71 -21.12 19.44
CA THR A 563 7.93 -22.23 20.38
C THR A 563 9.10 -21.93 21.33
N ALA A 564 10.23 -21.42 20.83
CA ALA A 564 11.35 -20.96 21.65
C ALA A 564 10.93 -19.84 22.62
N SER A 565 10.10 -18.90 22.16
CA SER A 565 9.55 -17.81 22.98
C SER A 565 8.66 -18.33 24.12
N MET A 566 7.81 -19.34 23.86
CA MET A 566 7.06 -20.03 24.91
C MET A 566 7.95 -20.76 25.92
N VAL A 567 9.02 -21.43 25.47
CA VAL A 567 9.96 -22.10 26.37
C VAL A 567 10.71 -21.07 27.24
N ALA A 568 11.13 -19.95 26.68
CA ALA A 568 11.75 -18.85 27.43
C ALA A 568 10.78 -18.18 28.43
N ALA A 569 9.48 -18.10 28.11
CA ALA A 569 8.46 -17.64 29.04
C ALA A 569 8.35 -18.57 30.26
N TYR A 570 8.36 -19.89 30.04
CA TYR A 570 8.38 -20.88 31.11
C TYR A 570 9.71 -20.90 31.89
N GLU A 571 10.86 -20.66 31.24
CA GLU A 571 12.17 -20.55 31.89
C GLU A 571 12.16 -19.48 32.99
N LYS A 572 11.63 -18.29 32.69
CA LYS A 572 11.59 -17.15 33.63
C LYS A 572 10.73 -17.40 34.89
N LYS A 573 9.93 -18.46 34.92
CA LYS A 573 9.20 -18.95 36.10
C LYS A 573 9.66 -20.34 36.56
N ASN A 574 10.73 -20.86 35.97
CA ASN A 574 11.29 -22.22 36.14
C ASN A 574 10.26 -23.35 35.95
N LEU A 575 9.30 -23.17 35.04
CA LEU A 575 8.21 -24.12 34.74
C LEU A 575 8.61 -25.16 33.69
N LEU A 576 9.76 -25.81 33.88
CA LEU A 576 10.32 -26.83 32.97
C LEU A 576 9.32 -27.95 32.71
N ASP A 577 8.52 -28.26 33.73
CA ASP A 577 7.46 -29.26 33.71
C ASP A 577 6.33 -28.92 32.69
N LYS A 578 5.92 -27.64 32.60
CA LYS A 578 4.98 -27.14 31.57
C LYS A 578 5.65 -27.11 30.19
N ALA A 579 6.88 -26.62 30.10
CA ALA A 579 7.61 -26.46 28.84
C ALA A 579 7.78 -27.80 28.09
N LEU A 580 8.24 -28.83 28.80
CA LEU A 580 8.38 -30.17 28.23
C LEU A 580 7.03 -30.76 27.80
N ASN A 581 5.96 -30.54 28.59
CA ASN A 581 4.61 -31.00 28.23
C ASN A 581 4.07 -30.35 26.96
N LEU A 582 4.39 -29.07 26.70
CA LEU A 582 4.06 -28.38 25.45
C LEU A 582 4.83 -29.00 24.26
N LEU A 583 6.14 -29.18 24.38
CA LEU A 583 6.96 -29.78 23.31
C LEU A 583 6.48 -31.20 22.97
N LEU A 584 6.14 -31.99 23.99
CA LEU A 584 5.53 -33.33 23.88
C LEU A 584 4.09 -33.34 23.36
N GLN A 585 3.44 -32.18 23.22
CA GLN A 585 2.18 -32.03 22.50
C GLN A 585 2.49 -31.76 21.02
N LEU A 586 3.27 -30.71 20.74
CA LEU A 586 3.68 -30.31 19.39
C LEU A 586 4.34 -31.47 18.60
N GLU A 587 5.21 -32.26 19.23
CA GLU A 587 5.88 -33.43 18.63
C GLU A 587 4.90 -34.56 18.24
N LYS A 588 3.71 -34.65 18.88
CA LYS A 588 2.64 -35.56 18.44
C LYS A 588 1.82 -34.98 17.29
N ASP A 589 1.66 -33.67 17.28
CA ASP A 589 0.91 -32.91 16.28
C ASP A 589 1.73 -32.69 14.98
N GLY A 590 2.95 -33.24 14.92
CA GLY A 590 3.82 -33.27 13.75
C GLY A 590 4.76 -32.05 13.62
N PHE A 591 5.00 -31.32 14.71
CA PHE A 591 6.01 -30.25 14.77
C PHE A 591 7.32 -30.79 15.34
N GLU A 592 8.41 -30.63 14.61
CA GLU A 592 9.77 -30.91 15.09
C GLU A 592 10.40 -29.61 15.60
N PRO A 593 10.87 -29.54 16.86
CA PRO A 593 11.59 -28.37 17.36
C PRO A 593 12.90 -28.16 16.59
N GLY A 594 13.22 -26.88 16.35
CA GLY A 594 14.43 -26.45 15.65
C GLY A 594 15.47 -25.83 16.57
N VAL A 595 16.46 -25.20 15.94
CA VAL A 595 17.65 -24.64 16.58
C VAL A 595 17.32 -23.58 17.63
N ALA A 596 16.29 -22.75 17.43
CA ALA A 596 15.92 -21.71 18.40
C ALA A 596 15.31 -22.32 19.66
N THR A 597 14.39 -23.29 19.53
CA THR A 597 13.82 -23.98 20.69
C THR A 597 14.90 -24.78 21.43
N TYR A 598 15.76 -25.50 20.71
CA TYR A 598 16.85 -26.25 21.32
C TYR A 598 17.91 -25.35 21.97
N ALA A 599 18.20 -24.16 21.43
CA ALA A 599 19.13 -23.21 22.03
C ALA A 599 18.64 -22.72 23.41
N VAL A 600 17.35 -22.38 23.53
CA VAL A 600 16.75 -21.99 24.83
C VAL A 600 16.77 -23.16 25.83
N LEU A 601 16.49 -24.39 25.37
CA LEU A 601 16.55 -25.58 26.23
C LEU A 601 17.98 -25.88 26.72
N VAL A 602 19.00 -25.80 25.85
CA VAL A 602 20.40 -25.99 26.24
C VAL A 602 20.85 -24.91 27.22
N ASP A 603 20.42 -23.66 27.04
CA ASP A 603 20.74 -22.59 27.98
C ASP A 603 20.11 -22.83 29.37
N TRP A 604 18.83 -23.20 29.42
CA TRP A 604 18.11 -23.50 30.66
C TRP A 604 18.67 -24.74 31.37
N LEU A 605 18.91 -25.84 30.65
CA LEU A 605 19.53 -27.05 31.21
C LEU A 605 20.96 -26.77 31.69
N GLY A 606 21.72 -25.92 31.00
CA GLY A 606 23.03 -25.43 31.44
C GLY A 606 22.97 -24.64 32.75
N LYS A 607 21.99 -23.73 32.91
CA LYS A 607 21.73 -23.02 34.18
C LYS A 607 21.34 -23.98 35.31
N LEU A 608 20.65 -25.07 34.99
CA LEU A 608 20.27 -26.14 35.92
C LEU A 608 21.38 -27.20 36.16
N GLN A 609 22.51 -27.12 35.44
CA GLN A 609 23.62 -28.09 35.47
C GLN A 609 23.22 -29.52 35.06
N LEU A 610 22.22 -29.64 34.18
CA LEU A 610 21.76 -30.91 33.60
C LEU A 610 22.55 -31.20 32.31
N VAL A 611 23.82 -31.59 32.49
CA VAL A 611 24.81 -31.73 31.41
C VAL A 611 24.44 -32.84 30.44
N ASP A 612 24.05 -34.03 30.93
CA ASP A 612 23.74 -35.18 30.07
C ASP A 612 22.51 -34.93 29.20
N GLU A 613 21.49 -34.22 29.73
CA GLU A 613 20.33 -33.79 28.96
C GLU A 613 20.66 -32.67 27.96
N ALA A 614 21.53 -31.72 28.33
CA ALA A 614 22.00 -30.68 27.41
C ALA A 614 22.79 -31.28 26.23
N GLU A 615 23.68 -32.24 26.49
CA GLU A 615 24.44 -32.93 25.44
C GLU A 615 23.55 -33.77 24.51
N GLN A 616 22.47 -34.39 25.03
CA GLN A 616 21.46 -35.04 24.18
C GLN A 616 20.78 -34.06 23.21
N ILE A 617 20.54 -32.82 23.62
CA ILE A 617 19.97 -31.78 22.75
C ILE A 617 21.01 -31.26 21.74
N LEU A 618 22.27 -31.06 22.14
CA LEU A 618 23.36 -30.75 21.18
C LEU A 618 23.48 -31.84 20.11
N GLY A 619 23.32 -33.12 20.48
CA GLY A 619 23.28 -34.24 19.55
C GLY A 619 22.12 -34.15 18.54
N LYS A 620 20.96 -33.62 18.93
CA LYS A 620 19.85 -33.35 17.98
C LYS A 620 20.18 -32.22 17.01
N ILE A 621 20.70 -31.09 17.49
CA ILE A 621 21.11 -29.96 16.62
C ILE A 621 22.16 -30.43 15.60
N GLY A 622 23.19 -31.15 16.05
CA GLY A 622 24.22 -31.69 15.16
C GLY A 622 23.69 -32.72 14.16
N ALA A 623 22.62 -33.46 14.48
CA ALA A 623 21.97 -34.39 13.56
C ALA A 623 21.04 -33.70 12.54
N GLN A 624 20.53 -32.50 12.83
CA GLN A 624 19.83 -31.64 11.86
C GLN A 624 20.80 -31.00 10.86
N GLY A 625 22.11 -30.97 11.17
CA GLY A 625 23.16 -30.40 10.33
C GLY A 625 23.37 -28.89 10.53
N ASP A 626 22.62 -28.28 11.44
CA ASP A 626 22.63 -26.84 11.71
C ASP A 626 23.87 -26.39 12.51
N ALA A 627 24.31 -25.18 12.23
CA ALA A 627 25.37 -24.52 13.00
C ALA A 627 24.85 -24.06 14.37
N LEU A 628 25.58 -24.38 15.44
CA LEU A 628 25.26 -23.93 16.80
C LEU A 628 25.27 -22.39 16.88
N PRO A 629 24.18 -21.73 17.34
CA PRO A 629 24.17 -20.28 17.51
C PRO A 629 25.22 -19.84 18.53
N PHE A 630 25.88 -18.70 18.28
CA PHE A 630 26.97 -18.20 19.12
C PHE A 630 26.60 -18.12 20.62
N LYS A 631 25.37 -17.70 20.94
CA LYS A 631 24.87 -17.63 22.32
C LYS A 631 24.79 -19.00 23.03
N VAL A 632 24.69 -20.11 22.30
CA VAL A 632 24.75 -21.45 22.90
C VAL A 632 26.17 -21.73 23.42
N HIS A 633 27.23 -21.28 22.74
CA HIS A 633 28.60 -21.46 23.22
C HIS A 633 28.87 -20.75 24.56
N ILE A 634 28.22 -19.60 24.82
CA ILE A 634 28.27 -18.87 26.09
C ILE A 634 27.74 -19.79 27.22
N SER A 635 26.56 -20.37 27.01
CA SER A 635 25.90 -21.29 27.93
C SER A 635 26.70 -22.59 28.14
N LEU A 636 27.29 -23.13 27.08
CA LEU A 636 28.13 -24.32 27.15
C LEU A 636 29.44 -24.08 27.88
N CYS A 637 30.08 -22.92 27.71
CA CYS A 637 31.31 -22.60 28.44
C CYS A 637 31.02 -22.46 29.95
N ASP A 638 29.96 -21.73 30.32
CA ASP A 638 29.47 -21.61 31.70
C ASP A 638 29.12 -22.98 32.31
N MET A 639 28.41 -23.83 31.55
CA MET A 639 28.02 -25.18 31.97
C MET A 639 29.23 -26.12 32.15
N TYR A 640 30.05 -26.31 31.12
CA TYR A 640 31.20 -27.24 31.17
C TYR A 640 32.25 -26.78 32.18
N SER A 641 32.42 -25.48 32.40
CA SER A 641 33.32 -24.96 33.44
C SER A 641 32.86 -25.38 34.82
N ARG A 642 31.59 -25.13 35.18
CA ARG A 642 31.01 -25.52 36.48
C ARG A 642 31.01 -27.03 36.70
N ALA A 643 30.81 -27.81 35.63
CA ALA A 643 30.90 -29.27 35.66
C ALA A 643 32.35 -29.81 35.69
N GLY A 644 33.37 -28.96 35.56
CA GLY A 644 34.79 -29.36 35.55
C GLY A 644 35.26 -30.09 34.28
N ILE A 645 34.49 -30.03 33.18
CA ILE A 645 34.75 -30.76 31.94
C ILE A 645 35.72 -29.95 31.06
N GLU A 646 36.97 -29.84 31.53
CA GLU A 646 38.07 -29.02 31.00
C GLU A 646 38.15 -28.97 29.47
N LYS A 647 38.22 -30.13 28.79
CA LYS A 647 38.36 -30.18 27.34
C LYS A 647 37.21 -29.50 26.59
N LYS A 648 35.97 -29.68 27.05
CA LYS A 648 34.78 -29.06 26.42
C LYS A 648 34.62 -27.59 26.83
N ALA A 649 34.97 -27.25 28.08
CA ALA A 649 34.99 -25.88 28.56
C ALA A 649 35.98 -25.01 27.77
N LEU A 650 37.21 -25.49 27.56
CA LEU A 650 38.25 -24.81 26.78
C LEU A 650 37.92 -24.76 25.29
N GLN A 651 37.30 -25.80 24.72
CA GLN A 651 36.82 -25.77 23.33
C GLN A 651 35.72 -24.70 23.13
N ALA A 652 34.75 -24.61 24.05
CA ALA A 652 33.74 -23.57 24.01
C ALA A 652 34.36 -22.16 24.22
N LEU A 653 35.30 -22.03 25.15
CA LEU A 653 36.01 -20.77 25.40
C LEU A 653 36.80 -20.29 24.17
N GLY A 654 37.47 -21.18 23.43
CA GLY A 654 38.19 -20.82 22.21
C GLY A 654 37.29 -20.24 21.12
N VAL A 655 36.06 -20.74 20.97
CA VAL A 655 35.05 -20.17 20.06
C VAL A 655 34.60 -18.77 20.53
N LEU A 656 34.46 -18.58 21.85
CA LEU A 656 34.08 -17.29 22.45
C LEU A 656 35.19 -16.24 22.33
N GLU A 657 36.45 -16.61 22.54
CA GLU A 657 37.60 -15.71 22.41
C GLU A 657 37.85 -15.30 20.94
N ALA A 658 37.59 -16.19 19.98
CA ALA A 658 37.66 -15.89 18.55
C ALA A 658 36.59 -14.89 18.09
N LYS A 659 35.44 -14.84 18.77
CA LYS A 659 34.30 -13.94 18.51
C LYS A 659 34.04 -12.98 19.69
N LYS A 660 35.10 -12.57 20.39
CA LYS A 660 35.04 -11.70 21.58
C LYS A 660 34.30 -10.36 21.38
N GLU A 661 34.19 -9.89 20.13
CA GLU A 661 33.49 -8.65 19.76
C GLU A 661 31.96 -8.81 19.72
N GLU A 662 31.44 -10.05 19.70
CA GLU A 662 30.01 -10.37 19.78
C GLU A 662 29.49 -10.56 21.23
N LEU A 663 30.36 -10.41 22.24
CA LEU A 663 30.02 -10.63 23.65
C LEU A 663 29.57 -9.34 24.35
N GLY A 664 28.41 -9.37 25.00
CA GLY A 664 27.96 -8.29 25.88
C GLY A 664 28.55 -8.40 27.29
N HIS A 665 28.53 -7.30 28.04
CA HIS A 665 28.95 -7.26 29.46
C HIS A 665 28.40 -8.41 30.31
N GLY A 666 27.10 -8.70 30.21
CA GLY A 666 26.46 -9.79 30.96
C GLY A 666 26.91 -11.20 30.52
N ASP A 667 27.32 -11.36 29.26
CA ASP A 667 27.87 -12.61 28.74
C ASP A 667 29.27 -12.86 29.32
N PHE A 668 30.13 -11.83 29.34
CA PHE A 668 31.42 -11.87 30.03
C PHE A 668 31.28 -12.20 31.52
N GLU A 669 30.42 -11.47 32.25
CA GLU A 669 30.15 -11.74 33.67
C GLU A 669 29.72 -13.19 33.90
N ARG A 670 28.85 -13.75 33.04
CA ARG A 670 28.42 -15.15 33.12
C ARG A 670 29.58 -16.12 32.91
N ILE A 671 30.34 -15.97 31.81
CA ILE A 671 31.44 -16.88 31.46
C ILE A 671 32.53 -16.83 32.55
N ILE A 672 32.93 -15.63 32.99
CA ILE A 672 33.97 -15.47 34.02
C ILE A 672 33.50 -16.06 35.36
N ASN A 673 32.23 -15.88 35.76
CA ASN A 673 31.68 -16.56 36.94
C ASN A 673 31.67 -18.10 36.80
N GLY A 674 31.36 -18.63 35.62
CA GLY A 674 31.42 -20.07 35.32
C GLY A 674 32.85 -20.63 35.42
N LEU A 675 33.82 -19.94 34.82
CA LEU A 675 35.25 -20.28 34.88
C LEU A 675 35.79 -20.22 36.33
N VAL A 676 35.44 -19.19 37.11
CA VAL A 676 35.83 -19.09 38.53
C VAL A 676 35.23 -20.23 39.36
N ALA A 677 33.95 -20.56 39.15
CA ALA A 677 33.30 -21.68 39.83
C ALA A 677 33.93 -23.04 39.46
N GLY A 678 34.36 -23.22 38.21
CA GLY A 678 35.09 -24.40 37.74
C GLY A 678 36.57 -24.47 38.17
N GLY A 679 37.13 -23.40 38.73
CA GLY A 679 38.54 -23.32 39.11
C GLY A 679 39.51 -22.86 37.99
N PHE A 680 38.99 -22.49 36.82
CA PHE A 680 39.71 -21.98 35.65
C PHE A 680 40.13 -20.49 35.84
N VAL A 681 40.78 -20.19 36.97
CA VAL A 681 41.06 -18.83 37.45
C VAL A 681 42.03 -18.05 36.55
N GLN A 682 42.87 -18.74 35.76
CA GLN A 682 43.77 -18.09 34.79
C GLN A 682 43.01 -17.61 33.55
N ASP A 683 42.13 -18.45 33.02
CA ASP A 683 41.25 -18.13 31.89
C ASP A 683 40.23 -17.06 32.26
N ALA A 684 39.65 -17.15 33.46
CA ALA A 684 38.77 -16.13 34.02
C ALA A 684 39.44 -14.74 34.07
N LYS A 685 40.72 -14.66 34.45
CA LYS A 685 41.51 -13.42 34.42
C LYS A 685 41.82 -12.94 33.00
N ARG A 686 42.17 -13.84 32.08
CA ARG A 686 42.41 -13.49 30.67
C ARG A 686 41.16 -12.85 30.07
N LEU A 687 40.01 -13.46 30.31
CA LEU A 687 38.72 -13.00 29.79
C LEU A 687 38.23 -11.71 30.50
N GLN A 688 38.53 -11.52 31.80
CA GLN A 688 38.35 -10.22 32.48
C GLN A 688 39.15 -9.11 31.79
N GLY A 689 40.41 -9.37 31.43
CA GLY A 689 41.24 -8.39 30.71
C GLY A 689 40.71 -8.05 29.32
N VAL A 690 40.06 -8.99 28.62
CA VAL A 690 39.37 -8.74 27.35
C VAL A 690 38.12 -7.87 27.55
N MET A 691 37.31 -8.16 28.57
CA MET A 691 36.13 -7.37 28.95
C MET A 691 36.50 -5.93 29.29
N GLU A 692 37.56 -5.74 30.09
CA GLU A 692 38.06 -4.41 30.48
C GLU A 692 38.66 -3.65 29.29
N ALA A 693 39.33 -4.33 28.36
CA ALA A 693 39.84 -3.74 27.12
C ALA A 693 38.73 -3.29 26.14
N GLN A 694 37.51 -3.81 26.27
CA GLN A 694 36.33 -3.36 25.54
C GLN A 694 35.55 -2.24 26.28
N GLY A 695 36.07 -1.76 27.42
CA GLY A 695 35.45 -0.68 28.21
C GLY A 695 34.34 -1.14 29.17
N PHE A 696 34.09 -2.45 29.29
CA PHE A 696 33.16 -2.98 30.28
C PHE A 696 33.82 -3.13 31.66
N THR A 697 33.10 -2.81 32.74
CA THR A 697 33.64 -2.85 34.11
C THR A 697 33.12 -4.06 34.89
N ALA A 698 34.03 -4.87 35.45
CA ALA A 698 33.68 -6.02 36.29
C ALA A 698 32.86 -5.63 37.53
N SER A 699 31.73 -6.30 37.76
CA SER A 699 30.90 -6.13 38.95
C SER A 699 31.66 -6.41 40.24
N GLN A 700 31.26 -5.76 41.34
CA GLN A 700 31.92 -5.95 42.64
C GLN A 700 31.87 -7.41 43.10
N SER A 701 30.78 -8.11 42.79
CA SER A 701 30.61 -9.56 42.94
C SER A 701 31.70 -10.36 42.21
N LEU A 702 31.93 -10.06 40.92
CA LEU A 702 32.92 -10.74 40.09
C LEU A 702 34.35 -10.49 40.60
N GLN A 703 34.67 -9.22 40.92
CA GLN A 703 35.96 -8.84 41.50
C GLN A 703 36.22 -9.56 42.84
N MET A 704 35.21 -9.70 43.69
CA MET A 704 35.33 -10.41 44.96
C MET A 704 35.51 -11.93 44.75
N ALA A 705 34.79 -12.56 43.82
CA ALA A 705 34.95 -13.97 43.47
C ALA A 705 36.36 -14.28 42.92
N LEU A 706 36.90 -13.38 42.09
CA LEU A 706 38.27 -13.47 41.58
C LEU A 706 39.32 -13.29 42.69
N ARG A 707 39.09 -12.41 43.68
CA ARG A 707 40.01 -12.22 44.82
C ARG A 707 39.98 -13.40 45.79
N THR A 708 38.82 -13.95 46.11
CA THR A 708 38.69 -15.08 47.05
C THR A 708 39.25 -16.39 46.48
N SER A 709 38.99 -16.69 45.21
CA SER A 709 39.56 -17.87 44.52
C SER A 709 41.10 -17.84 44.47
N GLN A 710 41.71 -16.66 44.32
CA GLN A 710 43.16 -16.49 44.44
C GLN A 710 43.68 -16.76 45.87
N ALA A 711 43.02 -16.21 46.89
CA ALA A 711 43.41 -16.43 48.29
C ALA A 711 43.31 -17.91 48.71
N LEU A 712 42.35 -18.65 48.15
CA LEU A 712 42.21 -20.10 48.34
C LEU A 712 43.32 -20.90 47.64
N ARG A 713 43.76 -20.50 46.44
CA ARG A 713 44.90 -21.12 45.75
C ARG A 713 46.21 -20.89 46.51
N GLY A 714 46.41 -19.68 47.05
CA GLY A 714 47.58 -19.32 47.86
C GLY A 714 47.69 -20.03 49.23
N ARG A 715 46.65 -20.75 49.67
CA ARG A 715 46.67 -21.59 50.89
C ARG A 715 46.88 -23.09 50.63
N ARG A 716 47.12 -23.50 49.37
CA ARG A 716 47.41 -24.90 49.00
C ARG A 716 48.83 -25.06 48.46
N LEU A 717 49.82 -25.02 49.35
CA LEU A 717 51.21 -25.43 49.08
C LEU A 717 51.92 -25.85 50.39
N PRO A 718 52.83 -26.83 50.35
CA PRO A 718 52.95 -27.92 49.36
C PRO A 718 51.93 -29.03 49.66
#